data_AF-A0A8S1W5F6-F1
#
_entry.id   AF-A0A8S1W5F6-F1
#
_cell.length_a   1.000
_cell.length_b   1.000
_cell.length_c   1.000
_cell.angle_alpha   90.00
_cell.angle_beta   90.00
_cell.angle_gamma   90.00
#
_symmetry.space_group_name_H-M   'P 1'
#
loop_
_entity.id
_entity.type
_entity.pdbx_description
1 polymer ?
#
loop_
_entity_poly.entity_id
_entity_poly.type
_entity_poly.pdbx_seq_one_letter_code
_entity_poly.pdbx_strand_id
1 'polypeptide(L)'
;MEAEDTRSEGENVMHRDSLFRDEEKMEESANVAYLLTLGILLGLTLREVNKKTKFPYSPMVLACGLLIGLLQSSLGYLGESASILSHMHPHLIVYVFIPVLLFESAFNCDWYVFKYQMVNILLLAGPGVGWGAILLGIVFKLFLFYSDEDMNWYQAFTLGSVLSATDPVAVVALLKELGASAAFNHLIEGEALLNDGVAMVFFIFFNKLSKAAAGIGGGVTFGGVILNFCRNSIVGPVLGVVVGFFGALWARRIVGDDVEVGWLTFVFTYLTFYWAEFCFFKTSGLLAVVSLGLFWSAFGKTRIRSESEHAVHTVWSFVQYSCDTTVFLLVGMIVGTEVIEERYIYTSDYFRMIVFYFFMIICRYLMVISFWPLLKKYGYPMSQPELIVFVYGGLRGALGLTLSLMVGCDQDLPPRFRHLSVFFTAGMAALTNLVNGTTCKALVNYLNMIENPVIKKKVYKRYLTDMIVNQEDTIKELEGDEHYAMADWNQVKALVGSQEYLQEVVQLETEIKQIQGGNISIISFEGLSDSETFGEVRYRVLRILKGLYYSKFEHGQCDEDSVRLLVESSDVALDHTGSILNIWEQLFQSFTSFSSIKYFFKAKEWTFLGGYAQQYITKHLGFVYDVTTTFISCASEVITLQQHMPMNKGAVKLIMDELRNDITKAEIYLGSLNDTFPEVIRAIQTKRASHTVLMHQRHHLEENQKNGLVDDKEFNSLKANIDARLVELENHSFDWQIPTFHAFAMEFPIFAGVPKEELDTIVKSTYEKRYQQDEIVYEKGMTCQNIYIVQKGTVDDEVGTHILKKGLGSLLSYANLIGDGKCMTTARAASETVLHSLNLNVLKSLMQKSEVFEQKMYINSIEYLIKLFESQAGPLAQMEAKRLGQFLRQKTQFKKFDVHSNVEFMFGGYIIKGEIQSCISDDGEGIERYRDYCYVPPRESDFTVNKPLICLVFDDAIDIIKQDRLEQFNLENHEEIVEERFSRIEVQHQQQEF
;
A
#
# COMPACT_ATOMS: atom_id res chain seq x y z
N MET A 1 -58.76 61.54 -14.23
CA MET A 1 -57.73 61.25 -15.25
C MET A 1 -56.33 61.61 -14.77
N GLU A 2 -56.08 62.69 -14.02
CA GLU A 2 -54.72 63.01 -13.48
C GLU A 2 -54.23 62.12 -12.30
N ALA A 3 -55.10 61.29 -11.71
CA ALA A 3 -54.73 60.41 -10.58
C ALA A 3 -54.35 58.97 -10.98
N GLU A 4 -54.53 58.59 -12.25
CA GLU A 4 -54.12 57.28 -12.78
C GLU A 4 -52.74 57.33 -13.46
N ASP A 5 -52.34 58.47 -14.03
CA ASP A 5 -51.01 58.62 -14.66
C ASP A 5 -49.86 58.58 -13.63
N THR A 6 -50.05 59.17 -12.45
CA THR A 6 -49.02 59.20 -11.38
C THR A 6 -48.80 57.85 -10.70
N ARG A 7 -49.78 56.95 -10.73
CA ARG A 7 -49.61 55.55 -10.28
C ARG A 7 -48.85 54.71 -11.29
N SER A 8 -49.09 54.92 -12.60
CA SER A 8 -48.36 54.19 -13.65
C SER A 8 -46.91 54.66 -13.77
N GLU A 9 -46.63 55.95 -13.53
CA GLU A 9 -45.26 56.47 -13.45
C GLU A 9 -44.54 55.95 -12.20
N GLY A 10 -45.20 55.90 -11.04
CA GLY A 10 -44.62 55.35 -9.81
C GLY A 10 -44.32 53.86 -9.89
N GLU A 11 -45.18 53.06 -10.55
CA GLU A 11 -44.93 51.65 -10.81
C GLU A 11 -43.86 51.44 -11.89
N ASN A 12 -43.83 52.23 -12.97
CA ASN A 12 -42.77 52.15 -13.98
C ASN A 12 -41.40 52.60 -13.47
N VAL A 13 -41.35 53.57 -12.54
CA VAL A 13 -40.12 54.00 -11.87
C VAL A 13 -39.66 52.93 -10.88
N MET A 14 -40.55 52.32 -10.09
CA MET A 14 -40.19 51.18 -9.23
C MET A 14 -39.74 49.95 -10.04
N HIS A 15 -40.39 49.65 -11.17
CA HIS A 15 -40.01 48.52 -12.02
C HIS A 15 -38.69 48.78 -12.74
N ARG A 16 -38.44 50.02 -13.20
CA ARG A 16 -37.14 50.44 -13.73
C ARG A 16 -36.05 50.38 -12.68
N ASP A 17 -36.27 50.93 -11.48
CA ASP A 17 -35.30 50.86 -10.39
C ASP A 17 -35.01 49.42 -9.97
N SER A 18 -36.00 48.50 -10.03
CA SER A 18 -35.74 47.07 -9.80
C SER A 18 -34.90 46.42 -10.91
N LEU A 19 -35.16 46.77 -12.18
CA LEU A 19 -34.41 46.27 -13.34
C LEU A 19 -32.97 46.79 -13.34
N PHE A 20 -32.77 48.08 -13.07
CA PHE A 20 -31.43 48.68 -12.95
C PHE A 20 -30.64 48.13 -11.77
N ARG A 21 -31.32 47.83 -10.65
CA ARG A 21 -30.67 47.21 -9.48
C ARG A 21 -30.33 45.73 -9.69
N ASP A 22 -31.04 45.06 -10.61
CA ASP A 22 -30.70 43.71 -11.07
C ASP A 22 -29.59 43.74 -12.13
N GLU A 23 -29.55 44.75 -13.01
CA GLU A 23 -28.44 45.00 -13.95
C GLU A 23 -27.13 45.31 -13.21
N GLU A 24 -27.15 46.20 -12.21
CA GLU A 24 -25.97 46.56 -11.42
C GLU A 24 -25.41 45.35 -10.65
N LYS A 25 -26.29 44.53 -10.04
CA LYS A 25 -25.88 43.25 -9.42
C LYS A 25 -25.37 42.24 -10.43
N MET A 26 -25.93 42.21 -11.65
CA MET A 26 -25.48 41.32 -12.71
C MET A 26 -24.09 41.74 -13.21
N GLU A 27 -23.82 43.04 -13.33
CA GLU A 27 -22.51 43.60 -13.65
C GLU A 27 -21.48 43.32 -12.54
N GLU A 28 -21.84 43.51 -11.27
CA GLU A 28 -21.00 43.12 -10.12
C GLU A 28 -20.63 41.63 -10.17
N SER A 29 -21.62 40.76 -10.45
CA SER A 29 -21.42 39.31 -10.58
C SER A 29 -20.51 38.96 -11.75
N ALA A 30 -20.67 39.65 -12.89
CA ALA A 30 -19.84 39.46 -14.08
C ALA A 30 -18.40 39.92 -13.84
N ASN A 31 -18.19 41.04 -13.13
CA ASN A 31 -16.88 41.55 -12.74
C ASN A 31 -16.14 40.59 -11.81
N VAL A 32 -16.84 39.96 -10.86
CA VAL A 32 -16.29 38.90 -10.02
C VAL A 32 -15.84 37.70 -10.86
N ALA A 33 -16.68 37.22 -11.78
CA ALA A 33 -16.32 36.11 -12.67
C ALA A 33 -15.13 36.45 -13.59
N TYR A 34 -15.09 37.68 -14.12
CA TYR A 34 -13.99 38.19 -14.93
C TYR A 34 -12.67 38.22 -14.14
N LEU A 35 -12.68 38.72 -12.90
CA LEU A 35 -11.47 38.76 -12.09
C LEU A 35 -10.99 37.38 -11.66
N LEU A 36 -11.91 36.44 -11.35
CA LEU A 36 -11.55 35.05 -11.04
C LEU A 36 -10.91 34.34 -12.24
N THR A 37 -11.50 34.48 -13.43
CA THR A 37 -10.96 33.88 -14.66
C THR A 37 -9.61 34.48 -15.03
N LEU A 38 -9.46 35.81 -14.92
CA LEU A 38 -8.18 36.48 -15.10
C LEU A 38 -7.15 36.05 -14.05
N GLY A 39 -7.57 35.85 -12.81
CA GLY A 39 -6.72 35.36 -11.72
C GLY A 39 -6.18 33.97 -12.00
N ILE A 40 -7.01 33.05 -12.51
CA ILE A 40 -6.59 31.72 -12.94
C ILE A 40 -5.64 31.81 -14.15
N LEU A 41 -5.93 32.66 -15.13
CA LEU A 41 -5.04 32.90 -16.27
C LEU A 41 -3.67 33.42 -15.80
N LEU A 42 -3.66 34.36 -14.85
CA LEU A 42 -2.45 34.89 -14.24
C LEU A 42 -1.68 33.78 -13.50
N GLY A 43 -2.37 32.93 -12.73
CA GLY A 43 -1.79 31.75 -12.10
C GLY A 43 -1.11 30.81 -13.09
N LEU A 44 -1.76 30.50 -14.23
CA LEU A 44 -1.18 29.70 -15.30
C LEU A 44 0.13 30.31 -15.84
N THR A 45 0.12 31.62 -16.12
CA THR A 45 1.33 32.31 -16.61
C THR A 45 2.45 32.33 -15.57
N LEU A 46 2.14 32.60 -14.30
CA LEU A 46 3.13 32.60 -13.22
C LEU A 46 3.71 31.21 -12.97
N ARG A 47 2.92 30.14 -13.18
CA ARG A 47 3.41 28.76 -13.08
C ARG A 47 4.47 28.45 -14.14
N GLU A 48 4.27 28.90 -15.39
CA GLU A 48 5.29 28.79 -16.44
C GLU A 48 6.53 29.63 -16.15
N VAL A 49 6.35 30.81 -15.53
CA VAL A 49 7.48 31.64 -15.08
C VAL A 49 8.25 30.96 -13.95
N ASN A 50 7.57 30.35 -12.98
CA ASN A 50 8.19 29.64 -11.86
C ASN A 50 9.15 28.53 -12.36
N LYS A 51 8.73 27.74 -13.36
CA LYS A 51 9.59 26.72 -14.00
C LYS A 51 10.94 27.27 -14.48
N LYS A 52 10.99 28.57 -14.84
CA LYS A 52 12.20 29.24 -15.31
C LYS A 52 12.97 30.00 -14.22
N THR A 53 12.27 30.63 -13.28
CA THR A 53 12.88 31.58 -12.31
C THR A 53 13.21 30.96 -10.95
N LYS A 54 12.70 29.75 -10.65
CA LYS A 54 12.86 29.07 -9.34
C LYS A 54 12.31 29.87 -8.13
N PHE A 55 11.49 30.89 -8.36
CA PHE A 55 10.81 31.62 -7.29
C PHE A 55 9.55 30.87 -6.82
N PRO A 56 9.25 30.83 -5.51
CA PRO A 56 8.06 30.14 -5.02
C PRO A 56 6.76 30.71 -5.61
N TYR A 57 5.86 29.83 -6.04
CA TYR A 57 4.63 30.18 -6.74
C TYR A 57 3.69 31.08 -5.92
N SER A 58 3.34 30.68 -4.68
CA SER A 58 2.35 31.40 -3.87
C SER A 58 2.76 32.85 -3.55
N PRO A 59 4.03 33.15 -3.17
CA PRO A 59 4.52 34.52 -3.04
C PRO A 59 4.42 35.36 -4.32
N MET A 60 4.61 34.77 -5.51
CA MET A 60 4.45 35.49 -6.78
C MET A 60 3.00 35.91 -7.02
N VAL A 61 2.05 35.00 -6.80
CA VAL A 61 0.60 35.29 -6.92
C VAL A 61 0.19 36.38 -5.94
N LEU A 62 0.64 36.27 -4.68
CA LEU A 62 0.39 37.26 -3.64
C LEU A 62 0.94 38.65 -4.02
N ALA A 63 2.17 38.71 -4.55
CA ALA A 63 2.77 39.97 -4.99
C ALA A 63 1.99 40.60 -6.16
N CYS A 64 1.51 39.79 -7.11
CA CYS A 64 0.64 40.28 -8.18
C CYS A 64 -0.69 40.81 -7.64
N GLY A 65 -1.31 40.09 -6.70
CA GLY A 65 -2.53 40.56 -6.02
C GLY A 65 -2.29 41.89 -5.29
N LEU A 66 -1.17 42.02 -4.57
CA LEU A 66 -0.76 43.25 -3.89
C LEU A 66 -0.62 44.42 -4.87
N LEU A 67 0.04 44.20 -6.00
CA LEU A 67 0.18 45.23 -7.05
C LEU A 67 -1.19 45.63 -7.64
N ILE A 68 -2.08 44.67 -7.86
CA ILE A 68 -3.44 44.94 -8.36
C ILE A 68 -4.23 45.76 -7.33
N GLY A 69 -4.18 45.40 -6.04
CA GLY A 69 -4.82 46.15 -4.97
C GLY A 69 -4.26 47.56 -4.82
N LEU A 70 -2.93 47.72 -4.86
CA LEU A 70 -2.27 49.03 -4.78
C LEU A 70 -2.56 49.93 -5.98
N LEU A 71 -2.79 49.36 -7.15
CA LEU A 71 -3.04 50.10 -8.39
C LEU A 71 -4.53 50.12 -8.76
N GLN A 72 -5.44 49.72 -7.86
CA GLN A 72 -6.87 49.58 -8.16
C GLN A 72 -7.47 50.86 -8.77
N SER A 73 -7.07 52.04 -8.30
CA SER A 73 -7.58 53.33 -8.79
C SER A 73 -7.16 53.67 -10.22
N SER A 74 -6.12 53.01 -10.73
CA SER A 74 -5.53 53.23 -12.06
C SER A 74 -5.84 52.14 -13.09
N LEU A 75 -6.40 51.01 -12.66
CA LEU A 75 -6.58 49.81 -13.48
C LEU A 75 -7.98 49.72 -14.15
N GLY A 76 -8.80 50.77 -14.06
CA GLY A 76 -10.13 50.82 -14.68
C GLY A 76 -11.04 49.68 -14.22
N TYR A 77 -11.70 48.99 -15.15
CA TYR A 77 -12.60 47.85 -14.87
C TYR A 77 -11.98 46.75 -14.00
N LEU A 78 -10.66 46.53 -14.14
CA LEU A 78 -9.95 45.52 -13.36
C LEU A 78 -9.79 45.94 -11.89
N GLY A 79 -9.60 47.24 -11.65
CA GLY A 79 -9.55 47.81 -10.31
C GLY A 79 -10.92 47.87 -9.63
N GLU A 80 -11.98 48.17 -10.40
CA GLU A 80 -13.36 48.10 -9.93
C GLU A 80 -13.75 46.67 -9.54
N SER A 81 -13.41 45.69 -10.38
CA SER A 81 -13.60 44.27 -10.06
C SER A 81 -12.83 43.87 -8.80
N ALA A 82 -11.59 44.35 -8.62
CA ALA A 82 -10.79 44.08 -7.43
C ALA A 82 -11.40 44.70 -6.16
N SER A 83 -11.98 45.89 -6.27
CA SER A 83 -12.68 46.56 -5.19
C SER A 83 -13.98 45.83 -4.80
N ILE A 84 -14.79 45.39 -5.76
CA ILE A 84 -15.99 44.58 -5.49
C ILE A 84 -15.59 43.29 -4.78
N LEU A 85 -14.52 42.63 -5.27
CA LEU A 85 -14.08 41.36 -4.75
C LEU A 85 -13.46 41.48 -3.34
N SER A 86 -12.79 42.60 -3.03
CA SER A 86 -12.24 42.86 -1.68
C SER A 86 -13.33 43.13 -0.63
N HIS A 87 -14.53 43.55 -1.07
CA HIS A 87 -15.70 43.74 -0.21
C HIS A 87 -16.61 42.50 -0.12
N MET A 88 -16.24 41.38 -0.75
CA MET A 88 -17.01 40.15 -0.62
C MET A 88 -17.10 39.69 0.84
N HIS A 89 -18.26 39.14 1.20
CA HIS A 89 -18.50 38.71 2.56
C HIS A 89 -17.50 37.60 2.96
N PRO A 90 -16.68 37.78 4.01
CA PRO A 90 -15.58 36.87 4.34
C PRO A 90 -16.03 35.42 4.61
N HIS A 91 -17.28 35.23 5.02
CA HIS A 91 -17.85 33.92 5.25
C HIS A 91 -17.93 33.09 3.97
N LEU A 92 -18.16 33.71 2.80
CA LEU A 92 -18.20 32.99 1.52
C LEU A 92 -16.83 32.38 1.19
N ILE A 93 -15.74 33.10 1.49
CA ILE A 93 -14.37 32.62 1.30
C ILE A 93 -14.13 31.37 2.17
N VAL A 94 -14.52 31.42 3.44
CA VAL A 94 -14.41 30.27 4.35
C VAL A 94 -15.25 29.09 3.88
N TYR A 95 -16.46 29.31 3.37
CA TYR A 95 -17.38 28.21 3.06
C TYR A 95 -17.10 27.53 1.72
N VAL A 96 -16.50 28.26 0.77
CA VAL A 96 -16.22 27.73 -0.58
C VAL A 96 -14.81 27.18 -0.67
N PHE A 97 -13.79 27.95 -0.28
CA PHE A 97 -12.40 27.56 -0.56
C PHE A 97 -11.80 26.65 0.52
N ILE A 98 -12.06 26.95 1.79
CA ILE A 98 -11.35 26.27 2.90
C ILE A 98 -11.70 24.78 3.02
N PRO A 99 -12.96 24.31 2.88
CA PRO A 99 -13.25 22.87 2.91
C PRO A 99 -12.49 22.08 1.86
N VAL A 100 -12.31 22.65 0.67
CA VAL A 100 -11.56 22.02 -0.42
C VAL A 100 -10.09 21.89 -0.04
N LEU A 101 -9.47 22.99 0.39
CA LEU A 101 -8.06 23.02 0.76
C LEU A 101 -7.76 22.06 1.92
N LEU A 102 -8.62 22.06 2.96
CA LEU A 102 -8.46 21.16 4.10
C LEU A 102 -8.68 19.70 3.74
N PHE A 103 -9.67 19.39 2.90
CA PHE A 103 -9.91 18.01 2.49
C PHE A 103 -8.74 17.48 1.65
N GLU A 104 -8.28 18.24 0.66
CA GLU A 104 -7.16 17.82 -0.19
C GLU A 104 -5.90 17.60 0.64
N SER A 105 -5.56 18.53 1.54
CA SER A 105 -4.33 18.43 2.32
C SER A 105 -4.40 17.26 3.32
N ALA A 106 -5.58 16.99 3.88
CA ALA A 106 -5.81 15.80 4.70
C ALA A 106 -5.78 14.49 3.88
N PHE A 107 -6.33 14.50 2.68
CA PHE A 107 -6.43 13.34 1.77
C PHE A 107 -5.05 12.92 1.23
N ASN A 108 -4.17 13.88 0.94
CA ASN A 108 -2.81 13.63 0.46
C ASN A 108 -1.78 13.37 1.57
N CYS A 109 -2.20 13.40 2.84
CA CYS A 109 -1.33 13.10 3.97
C CYS A 109 -0.93 11.60 3.97
N ASP A 110 0.29 11.27 4.41
CA ASP A 110 0.66 9.88 4.67
C ASP A 110 0.12 9.46 6.04
N TRP A 111 -0.93 8.64 6.03
CA TRP A 111 -1.58 8.18 7.26
C TRP A 111 -0.64 7.47 8.22
N TYR A 112 0.32 6.67 7.73
CA TYR A 112 1.23 5.93 8.60
C TYR A 112 2.11 6.90 9.41
N VAL A 113 2.73 7.85 8.71
CA VAL A 113 3.58 8.88 9.36
C VAL A 113 2.74 9.77 10.27
N PHE A 114 1.54 10.17 9.82
CA PHE A 114 0.61 10.99 10.60
C PHE A 114 0.20 10.29 11.90
N LYS A 115 -0.19 9.00 11.84
CA LYS A 115 -0.58 8.20 13.02
C LYS A 115 0.54 8.14 14.04
N TYR A 116 1.79 7.94 13.61
CA TYR A 116 2.94 7.87 14.50
C TYR A 116 3.27 9.23 15.14
N GLN A 117 2.98 10.34 14.45
CA GLN A 117 3.21 11.70 14.95
C GLN A 117 1.99 12.38 15.57
N MET A 118 0.85 11.70 15.63
CA MET A 118 -0.44 12.29 15.99
C MET A 118 -0.39 13.02 17.33
N VAL A 119 0.35 12.50 18.31
CA VAL A 119 0.53 13.16 19.62
C VAL A 119 1.27 14.49 19.48
N ASN A 120 2.36 14.52 18.71
CA ASN A 120 3.15 15.74 18.48
C ASN A 120 2.34 16.80 17.72
N ILE A 121 1.61 16.37 16.69
CA ILE A 121 0.73 17.22 15.90
C ILE A 121 -0.39 17.79 16.78
N LEU A 122 -1.10 16.96 17.55
CA LEU A 122 -2.17 17.42 18.44
C LEU A 122 -1.68 18.34 19.55
N LEU A 123 -0.47 18.12 20.07
CA LEU A 123 0.13 18.99 21.09
C LEU A 123 0.44 20.38 20.54
N LEU A 124 0.93 20.46 19.30
CA LEU A 124 1.23 21.74 18.65
C LEU A 124 -0.05 22.45 18.16
N ALA A 125 -0.92 21.75 17.45
CA ALA A 125 -2.13 22.31 16.88
C ALA A 125 -3.24 22.61 17.92
N GLY A 126 -3.27 21.87 19.04
CA GLY A 126 -4.22 22.09 20.12
C GLY A 126 -3.74 23.14 21.13
N PRO A 127 -3.08 22.73 22.22
CA PRO A 127 -2.60 23.64 23.25
C PRO A 127 -1.50 24.59 22.78
N GLY A 128 -0.68 24.20 21.79
CA GLY A 128 0.33 25.08 21.20
C GLY A 128 -0.28 26.32 20.54
N VAL A 129 -1.35 26.18 19.78
CA VAL A 129 -2.10 27.30 19.15
C VAL A 129 -2.71 28.21 20.21
N GLY A 130 -3.35 27.63 21.23
CA GLY A 130 -3.90 28.42 22.35
C GLY A 130 -2.82 29.20 23.10
N TRP A 131 -1.67 28.56 23.36
CA TRP A 131 -0.52 29.21 23.99
C TRP A 131 0.08 30.31 23.11
N GLY A 132 0.22 30.05 21.81
CA GLY A 132 0.65 31.03 20.81
C GLY A 132 -0.28 32.25 20.76
N ALA A 133 -1.59 32.04 20.76
CA ALA A 133 -2.58 33.12 20.78
C ALA A 133 -2.46 34.02 22.02
N ILE A 134 -2.22 33.41 23.19
CA ILE A 134 -2.00 34.14 24.45
C ILE A 134 -0.70 34.95 24.37
N LEU A 135 0.41 34.34 23.94
CA LEU A 135 1.70 35.03 23.79
C LEU A 135 1.59 36.23 22.84
N LEU A 136 0.95 36.05 21.68
CA LEU A 136 0.75 37.13 20.72
C LEU A 136 -0.14 38.24 21.27
N GLY A 137 -1.22 37.90 21.99
CA GLY A 137 -2.05 38.89 22.68
C GLY A 137 -1.28 39.69 23.74
N ILE A 138 -0.38 39.04 24.48
CA ILE A 138 0.53 39.70 25.44
C ILE A 138 1.46 40.68 24.71
N VAL A 139 1.97 40.31 23.53
CA VAL A 139 2.81 41.22 22.71
C VAL A 139 2.06 42.50 22.35
N PHE A 140 0.81 42.39 21.90
CA PHE A 140 0.01 43.58 21.56
C PHE A 140 -0.18 44.54 22.75
N LYS A 141 -0.43 44.00 23.95
CA LYS A 141 -0.70 44.82 25.14
C LYS A 141 0.56 45.34 25.82
N LEU A 142 1.56 44.48 26.05
CA LEU A 142 2.73 44.81 26.87
C LEU A 142 3.93 45.32 26.08
N PHE A 143 4.09 44.91 24.82
CA PHE A 143 5.27 45.25 24.02
C PHE A 143 4.99 46.30 22.94
N LEU A 144 3.79 46.27 22.34
CA LEU A 144 3.36 47.29 21.38
C LEU A 144 2.58 48.44 22.02
N PHE A 145 2.23 48.30 23.30
CA PHE A 145 1.55 49.32 24.12
C PHE A 145 0.22 49.81 23.52
N TYR A 146 -0.59 48.91 22.96
CA TYR A 146 -1.95 49.26 22.55
C TYR A 146 -2.86 49.44 23.77
N SER A 147 -3.55 50.58 23.80
CA SER A 147 -4.46 50.94 24.89
C SER A 147 -5.74 50.11 24.85
N ASP A 148 -6.52 50.11 25.94
CA ASP A 148 -7.81 49.41 25.97
C ASP A 148 -8.86 50.04 25.05
N GLU A 149 -8.67 51.31 24.66
CA GLU A 149 -9.48 51.99 23.65
C GLU A 149 -9.18 51.48 22.22
N ASP A 150 -7.95 51.02 21.99
CA ASP A 150 -7.52 50.48 20.70
C ASP A 150 -7.88 49.00 20.57
N MET A 151 -7.47 48.22 21.58
CA MET A 151 -7.87 46.83 21.73
C MET A 151 -7.89 46.41 23.19
N ASN A 152 -8.99 45.81 23.63
CA ASN A 152 -9.06 45.17 24.93
C ASN A 152 -8.27 43.84 24.93
N TRP A 153 -8.07 43.23 26.11
CA TRP A 153 -7.34 41.95 26.22
C TRP A 153 -7.96 40.81 25.41
N TYR A 154 -9.29 40.71 25.38
CA TYR A 154 -9.99 39.65 24.64
C TYR A 154 -9.86 39.83 23.12
N GLN A 155 -9.87 41.07 22.64
CA GLN A 155 -9.61 41.46 21.26
C GLN A 155 -8.16 41.17 20.87
N ALA A 156 -7.20 41.45 21.75
CA ALA A 156 -5.80 41.08 21.55
C ALA A 156 -5.62 39.55 21.45
N PHE A 157 -6.29 38.75 22.29
CA PHE A 157 -6.27 37.29 22.18
C PHE A 157 -7.03 36.78 20.95
N THR A 158 -8.10 37.46 20.53
CA THR A 158 -8.81 37.17 19.27
C THR A 158 -7.84 37.35 18.10
N LEU A 159 -7.16 38.50 18.01
CA LEU A 159 -6.16 38.75 16.98
C LEU A 159 -4.97 37.77 17.08
N GLY A 160 -4.55 37.42 18.30
CA GLY A 160 -3.55 36.38 18.53
C GLY A 160 -3.95 35.02 18.00
N SER A 161 -5.23 34.61 18.13
CA SER A 161 -5.74 33.36 17.59
C SER A 161 -5.80 33.35 16.06
N VAL A 162 -6.21 34.47 15.45
CA VAL A 162 -6.19 34.67 13.99
C VAL A 162 -4.76 34.53 13.45
N LEU A 163 -3.82 35.18 14.12
CA LEU A 163 -2.41 35.13 13.80
C LEU A 163 -1.72 33.86 14.29
N SER A 164 -2.42 32.87 14.83
CA SER A 164 -1.82 31.58 15.19
C SER A 164 -1.98 30.55 14.08
N ALA A 165 -2.99 30.69 13.20
CA ALA A 165 -3.15 29.88 12.00
C ALA A 165 -1.91 29.98 11.09
N THR A 166 -1.44 28.84 10.59
CA THR A 166 -0.26 28.73 9.74
C THR A 166 -0.56 28.01 8.44
N ASP A 167 0.15 28.40 7.39
CA ASP A 167 0.05 27.82 6.06
C ASP A 167 1.46 27.55 5.51
N PRO A 168 1.97 26.32 5.66
CA PRO A 168 3.32 26.00 5.29
C PRO A 168 3.44 25.52 3.85
N VAL A 169 2.40 25.67 3.00
CA VAL A 169 2.37 25.08 1.63
C VAL A 169 3.64 25.39 0.84
N ALA A 170 4.08 26.66 0.84
CA ALA A 170 5.31 27.06 0.14
C ALA A 170 6.59 26.43 0.72
N VAL A 171 6.65 26.28 2.05
CA VAL A 171 7.81 25.71 2.76
C VAL A 171 7.85 24.20 2.61
N VAL A 172 6.71 23.53 2.72
CA VAL A 172 6.59 22.07 2.55
C VAL A 172 6.98 21.67 1.14
N ALA A 173 6.51 22.38 0.11
CA ALA A 173 6.91 22.14 -1.27
C ALA A 173 8.43 22.26 -1.45
N LEU A 174 9.03 23.30 -0.87
CA LEU A 174 10.48 23.50 -0.89
C LEU A 174 11.23 22.38 -0.14
N LEU A 175 10.77 21.99 1.05
CA LEU A 175 11.42 20.94 1.85
C LEU A 175 11.33 19.57 1.18
N LYS A 176 10.23 19.27 0.49
CA LYS A 176 10.10 18.08 -0.37
C LYS A 176 11.09 18.12 -1.54
N GLU A 177 11.23 19.27 -2.22
CA GLU A 177 12.22 19.46 -3.30
C GLU A 177 13.65 19.28 -2.81
N LEU A 178 13.97 19.82 -1.63
CA LEU A 178 15.31 19.73 -1.04
C LEU A 178 15.62 18.35 -0.44
N GLY A 179 14.63 17.47 -0.27
CA GLY A 179 14.82 16.12 0.25
C GLY A 179 14.80 16.02 1.78
N ALA A 180 14.08 16.91 2.48
CA ALA A 180 13.87 16.81 3.92
C ALA A 180 13.17 15.49 4.30
N SER A 181 13.35 15.04 5.56
CA SER A 181 12.75 13.79 6.02
C SER A 181 11.22 13.82 5.87
N ALA A 182 10.63 12.71 5.40
CA ALA A 182 9.18 12.61 5.24
C ALA A 182 8.45 12.85 6.56
N ALA A 183 9.04 12.36 7.67
CA ALA A 183 8.57 12.63 9.02
C ALA A 183 8.47 14.13 9.32
N PHE A 184 9.52 14.91 9.05
CA PHE A 184 9.50 16.35 9.31
C PHE A 184 8.48 17.10 8.42
N ASN A 185 8.38 16.73 7.14
CA ASN A 185 7.40 17.32 6.23
C ASN A 185 5.96 17.09 6.71
N HIS A 186 5.63 15.86 7.10
CA HIS A 186 4.28 15.53 7.60
C HIS A 186 3.99 16.13 8.97
N LEU A 187 5.00 16.40 9.81
CA LEU A 187 4.82 17.15 11.06
C LEU A 187 4.31 18.57 10.79
N ILE A 188 4.95 19.24 9.81
CA ILE A 188 4.61 20.62 9.41
C ILE A 188 3.23 20.65 8.75
N GLU A 189 2.97 19.77 7.79
CA GLU A 189 1.66 19.64 7.15
C GLU A 189 0.55 19.35 8.18
N GLY A 190 0.79 18.40 9.08
CA GLY A 190 -0.16 18.01 10.11
C GLY A 190 -0.44 19.10 11.14
N GLU A 191 0.59 19.86 11.57
CA GLU A 191 0.42 21.03 12.45
C GLU A 191 -0.53 22.03 11.81
N ALA A 192 -0.25 22.44 10.58
CA ALA A 192 -1.06 23.43 9.87
C ALA A 192 -2.49 22.96 9.62
N LEU A 193 -2.65 21.69 9.19
CA LEU A 193 -3.94 21.09 8.89
C LEU A 193 -4.90 21.13 10.09
N LEU A 194 -4.41 20.80 11.30
CA LEU A 194 -5.23 20.87 12.51
C LEU A 194 -5.26 22.28 13.13
N ASN A 195 -4.19 23.05 13.01
CA ASN A 195 -4.10 24.42 13.53
C ASN A 195 -5.19 25.29 12.94
N ASP A 196 -5.48 25.20 11.65
CA ASP A 196 -6.54 25.98 11.00
C ASP A 196 -7.91 25.77 11.66
N GLY A 197 -8.28 24.52 11.92
CA GLY A 197 -9.52 24.19 12.62
C GLY A 197 -9.54 24.63 14.08
N VAL A 198 -8.42 24.55 14.79
CA VAL A 198 -8.32 24.91 16.22
C VAL A 198 -8.22 26.44 16.42
N ALA A 199 -7.49 27.15 15.55
CA ALA A 199 -7.38 28.60 15.55
C ALA A 199 -8.76 29.25 15.39
N MET A 200 -9.61 28.72 14.50
CA MET A 200 -11.00 29.16 14.36
C MET A 200 -11.82 28.94 15.65
N VAL A 201 -11.62 27.82 16.35
CA VAL A 201 -12.30 27.57 17.64
C VAL A 201 -11.87 28.59 18.70
N PHE A 202 -10.57 28.88 18.82
CA PHE A 202 -10.07 29.93 19.73
C PHE A 202 -10.53 31.33 19.32
N PHE A 203 -10.61 31.62 18.02
CA PHE A 203 -11.13 32.87 17.48
C PHE A 203 -12.58 33.11 17.90
N ILE A 204 -13.48 32.15 17.62
CA ILE A 204 -14.89 32.23 18.02
C ILE A 204 -15.01 32.40 19.54
N PHE A 205 -14.15 31.71 20.29
CA PHE A 205 -14.15 31.78 21.74
C PHE A 205 -13.75 33.17 22.27
N PHE A 206 -12.59 33.70 21.87
CA PHE A 206 -12.13 35.01 22.32
C PHE A 206 -13.00 36.14 21.80
N ASN A 207 -13.54 36.02 20.58
CA ASN A 207 -14.46 37.02 20.04
C ASN A 207 -15.78 37.05 20.84
N LYS A 208 -16.34 35.88 21.22
CA LYS A 208 -17.51 35.83 22.12
C LYS A 208 -17.23 36.43 23.49
N LEU A 209 -16.04 36.21 24.05
CA LEU A 209 -15.63 36.86 25.31
C LEU A 209 -15.50 38.37 25.16
N SER A 210 -14.93 38.84 24.05
CA SER A 210 -14.84 40.27 23.73
C SER A 210 -16.23 40.91 23.68
N LYS A 211 -17.17 40.29 22.97
CA LYS A 211 -18.57 40.77 22.89
C LYS A 211 -19.26 40.74 24.26
N ALA A 212 -19.11 39.65 25.02
CA ALA A 212 -19.68 39.55 26.36
C ALA A 212 -19.10 40.60 27.33
N ALA A 213 -17.80 40.89 27.25
CA ALA A 213 -17.15 41.94 28.04
C ALA A 213 -17.63 43.35 27.64
N ALA A 214 -18.02 43.55 26.38
CA ALA A 214 -18.67 44.77 25.90
C ALA A 214 -20.16 44.86 26.28
N GLY A 215 -20.71 43.90 27.02
CA GLY A 215 -22.13 43.84 27.39
C GLY A 215 -23.05 43.35 26.27
N ILE A 216 -22.48 42.82 25.18
CA ILE A 216 -23.18 42.32 24.00
C ILE A 216 -23.18 40.79 24.06
N GLY A 217 -24.28 40.19 24.53
CA GLY A 217 -24.48 38.73 24.55
C GLY A 217 -24.56 38.10 25.94
N GLY A 218 -24.74 36.77 25.98
CA GLY A 218 -24.89 36.00 27.22
C GLY A 218 -23.56 35.80 27.96
N GLY A 219 -23.61 35.73 29.30
CA GLY A 219 -22.44 35.47 30.13
C GLY A 219 -21.76 34.13 29.82
N VAL A 220 -20.44 34.15 29.64
CA VAL A 220 -19.64 32.96 29.33
C VAL A 220 -18.93 32.47 30.60
N THR A 221 -19.35 31.32 31.13
CA THR A 221 -18.67 30.67 32.27
C THR A 221 -17.47 29.85 31.80
N PHE A 222 -16.35 29.90 32.53
CA PHE A 222 -15.13 29.13 32.23
C PHE A 222 -15.37 27.62 32.06
N GLY A 223 -16.27 27.01 32.83
CA GLY A 223 -16.65 25.59 32.66
C GLY A 223 -17.37 25.31 31.34
N GLY A 224 -18.26 26.22 30.91
CA GLY A 224 -18.93 26.14 29.60
C GLY A 224 -17.96 26.31 28.43
N VAL A 225 -16.85 27.03 28.62
CA VAL A 225 -15.79 27.19 27.62
C VAL A 225 -15.08 25.87 27.37
N ILE A 226 -14.59 25.22 28.43
CA ILE A 226 -13.89 23.93 28.31
C ILE A 226 -14.81 22.89 27.67
N LEU A 227 -16.09 22.87 28.08
CA LEU A 227 -17.08 21.97 27.51
C LEU A 227 -17.32 22.23 26.01
N ASN A 228 -17.43 23.50 25.60
CA ASN A 228 -17.60 23.86 24.18
C ASN A 228 -16.35 23.54 23.36
N PHE A 229 -15.15 23.76 23.91
CA PHE A 229 -13.90 23.38 23.27
C PHE A 229 -13.82 21.86 23.07
N CYS A 230 -14.02 21.07 24.15
CA CYS A 230 -14.02 19.62 24.06
C CYS A 230 -15.10 19.09 23.11
N ARG A 231 -16.30 19.68 23.12
CA ARG A 231 -17.35 19.35 22.15
C ARG A 231 -16.87 19.60 20.72
N ASN A 232 -16.34 20.78 20.43
CA ASN A 232 -15.93 21.15 19.07
C ASN A 232 -14.75 20.32 18.57
N SER A 233 -13.79 20.00 19.45
CA SER A 233 -12.59 19.23 19.14
C SER A 233 -12.82 17.72 19.04
N ILE A 234 -13.93 17.19 19.57
CA ILE A 234 -14.22 15.73 19.54
C ILE A 234 -15.38 15.43 18.58
N VAL A 235 -16.50 16.15 18.68
CA VAL A 235 -17.72 15.84 17.91
C VAL A 235 -17.52 16.09 16.41
N GLY A 236 -16.79 17.16 16.05
CA GLY A 236 -16.44 17.44 14.64
C GLY A 236 -15.67 16.29 14.00
N PRO A 237 -14.51 15.89 14.56
CA PRO A 237 -13.75 14.76 14.07
C PRO A 237 -14.52 13.44 14.00
N VAL A 238 -15.31 13.12 15.04
CA VAL A 238 -16.15 11.91 15.04
C VAL A 238 -17.15 11.93 13.89
N LEU A 239 -17.80 13.07 13.62
CA LEU A 239 -18.69 13.21 12.48
C LEU A 239 -17.97 12.99 11.15
N GLY A 240 -16.77 13.57 10.99
CA GLY A 240 -15.93 13.36 9.79
C GLY A 240 -15.62 11.89 9.53
N VAL A 241 -15.24 11.15 10.58
CA VAL A 241 -14.98 9.69 10.50
C VAL A 241 -16.25 8.91 10.16
N VAL A 242 -17.39 9.24 10.77
CA VAL A 242 -18.68 8.58 10.48
C VAL A 242 -19.10 8.81 9.03
N VAL A 243 -19.00 10.04 8.54
CA VAL A 243 -19.32 10.36 7.15
C VAL A 243 -18.34 9.68 6.20
N GLY A 244 -17.04 9.66 6.53
CA GLY A 244 -16.02 8.92 5.77
C GLY A 244 -16.33 7.44 5.68
N PHE A 245 -16.76 6.81 6.77
CA PHE A 245 -17.18 5.41 6.80
C PHE A 245 -18.35 5.14 5.83
N PHE A 246 -19.39 5.98 5.86
CA PHE A 246 -20.52 5.84 4.91
C PHE A 246 -20.07 6.10 3.46
N GLY A 247 -19.22 7.10 3.24
CA GLY A 247 -18.64 7.40 1.94
C GLY A 247 -17.84 6.22 1.38
N ALA A 248 -17.02 5.58 2.20
CA ALA A 248 -16.25 4.39 1.80
C ALA A 248 -17.12 3.17 1.52
N LEU A 249 -18.21 2.97 2.27
CA LEU A 249 -19.18 1.90 1.99
C LEU A 249 -19.87 2.11 0.64
N TRP A 250 -20.15 3.35 0.27
CA TRP A 250 -20.74 3.69 -1.02
C TRP A 250 -19.71 3.61 -2.14
N ALA A 251 -18.51 4.19 -1.98
CA ALA A 251 -17.44 4.11 -2.97
C ALA A 251 -17.08 2.67 -3.35
N ARG A 252 -17.11 1.72 -2.39
CA ARG A 252 -16.91 0.30 -2.67
C ARG A 252 -17.91 -0.30 -3.68
N ARG A 253 -19.12 0.27 -3.77
CA ARG A 253 -20.16 -0.19 -4.71
C ARG A 253 -20.04 0.42 -6.11
N ILE A 254 -19.25 1.48 -6.26
CA ILE A 254 -19.00 2.13 -7.54
C ILE A 254 -17.91 1.32 -8.26
N VAL A 255 -18.16 0.86 -9.48
CA VAL A 255 -17.20 0.05 -10.24
C VAL A 255 -16.90 0.72 -11.57
N GLY A 256 -15.65 1.16 -11.73
CA GLY A 256 -15.13 1.64 -13.00
C GLY A 256 -15.72 2.95 -13.51
N ASP A 257 -16.21 3.81 -12.61
CA ASP A 257 -16.66 5.18 -12.88
C ASP A 257 -15.89 6.18 -11.99
N ASP A 258 -14.84 6.76 -12.57
CA ASP A 258 -13.94 7.68 -11.89
C ASP A 258 -14.62 9.01 -11.52
N VAL A 259 -15.63 9.42 -12.31
CA VAL A 259 -16.36 10.67 -12.12
C VAL A 259 -17.29 10.55 -10.92
N GLU A 260 -18.00 9.42 -10.79
CA GLU A 260 -18.90 9.19 -9.66
C GLU A 260 -18.14 9.18 -8.32
N VAL A 261 -16.95 8.55 -8.26
CA VAL A 261 -16.11 8.58 -7.05
C VAL A 261 -15.62 10.00 -6.76
N GLY A 262 -15.21 10.75 -7.77
CA GLY A 262 -14.87 12.17 -7.64
C GLY A 262 -16.02 12.99 -7.04
N TRP A 263 -17.22 12.89 -7.61
CA TRP A 263 -18.41 13.57 -7.10
C TRP A 263 -18.76 13.17 -5.67
N LEU A 264 -18.67 11.87 -5.36
CA LEU A 264 -18.91 11.37 -4.02
C LEU A 264 -18.00 12.06 -3.00
N THR A 265 -16.70 12.12 -3.27
CA THR A 265 -15.75 12.80 -2.36
C THR A 265 -16.07 14.30 -2.23
N PHE A 266 -16.37 15.01 -3.32
CA PHE A 266 -16.77 16.43 -3.29
C PHE A 266 -18.02 16.67 -2.45
N VAL A 267 -19.08 15.89 -2.71
CA VAL A 267 -20.37 16.03 -2.02
C VAL A 267 -20.20 15.76 -0.54
N PHE A 268 -19.50 14.69 -0.15
CA PHE A 268 -19.27 14.37 1.25
C PHE A 268 -18.40 15.40 1.97
N THR A 269 -17.43 16.02 1.29
CA THR A 269 -16.64 17.12 1.86
C THR A 269 -17.53 18.30 2.27
N TYR A 270 -18.35 18.82 1.34
CA TYR A 270 -19.23 19.95 1.65
C TYR A 270 -20.39 19.60 2.58
N LEU A 271 -20.97 18.39 2.46
CA LEU A 271 -22.01 17.95 3.39
C LEU A 271 -21.47 17.80 4.82
N THR A 272 -20.26 17.25 4.98
CA THR A 272 -19.62 17.13 6.30
C THR A 272 -19.40 18.50 6.92
N PHE A 273 -18.87 19.45 6.14
CA PHE A 273 -18.73 20.83 6.58
C PHE A 273 -20.07 21.43 7.01
N TYR A 274 -21.09 21.33 6.15
CA TYR A 274 -22.39 21.94 6.39
C TYR A 274 -23.13 21.33 7.59
N TRP A 275 -23.13 20.00 7.73
CA TRP A 275 -23.78 19.31 8.84
C TRP A 275 -23.11 19.57 10.19
N ALA A 276 -21.78 19.69 10.20
CA ALA A 276 -21.02 20.04 11.39
C ALA A 276 -21.33 21.47 11.86
N GLU A 277 -21.25 22.44 10.94
CA GLU A 277 -21.31 23.86 11.25
C GLU A 277 -22.76 24.36 11.47
N PHE A 278 -23.71 24.00 10.59
CA PHE A 278 -25.03 24.66 10.52
C PHE A 278 -26.20 23.82 11.04
N CYS A 279 -26.16 22.49 10.90
CA CYS A 279 -27.35 21.66 11.20
C CYS A 279 -27.48 21.29 12.69
N PHE A 280 -26.96 20.13 13.09
CA PHE A 280 -27.37 19.45 14.32
C PHE A 280 -26.32 19.53 15.43
N PHE A 281 -25.04 19.50 15.07
CA PHE A 281 -23.97 19.33 16.05
C PHE A 281 -23.35 20.65 16.53
N LYS A 282 -23.56 21.77 15.80
CA LYS A 282 -22.97 23.09 16.09
C LYS A 282 -21.52 22.96 16.55
N THR A 283 -20.74 22.22 15.77
CA THR A 283 -19.36 21.84 16.02
C THR A 283 -18.47 22.41 14.90
N SER A 284 -17.15 22.32 15.03
CA SER A 284 -16.23 22.81 14.00
C SER A 284 -16.35 22.00 12.69
N GLY A 285 -16.86 22.62 11.63
CA GLY A 285 -16.90 22.02 10.29
C GLY A 285 -15.53 21.80 9.69
N LEU A 286 -14.57 22.67 9.98
CA LEU A 286 -13.17 22.55 9.53
C LEU A 286 -12.54 21.26 10.07
N LEU A 287 -12.65 20.99 11.38
CA LEU A 287 -12.11 19.78 11.99
C LEU A 287 -12.82 18.50 11.52
N ALA A 288 -14.12 18.60 11.20
CA ALA A 288 -14.87 17.48 10.62
C ALA A 288 -14.38 17.13 9.22
N VAL A 289 -14.15 18.12 8.36
CA VAL A 289 -13.60 17.93 7.00
C VAL A 289 -12.18 17.38 7.04
N VAL A 290 -11.33 17.89 7.93
CA VAL A 290 -9.97 17.35 8.11
C VAL A 290 -10.02 15.87 8.50
N SER A 291 -10.90 15.51 9.44
CA SER A 291 -11.02 14.12 9.88
C SER A 291 -11.62 13.21 8.81
N LEU A 292 -12.51 13.73 7.97
CA LEU A 292 -13.00 13.06 6.76
C LEU A 292 -11.84 12.82 5.77
N GLY A 293 -11.04 13.84 5.47
CA GLY A 293 -9.89 13.72 4.56
C GLY A 293 -8.83 12.76 5.09
N LEU A 294 -8.52 12.79 6.40
CA LEU A 294 -7.60 11.85 7.05
C LEU A 294 -8.15 10.41 7.00
N PHE A 295 -9.46 10.23 7.13
CA PHE A 295 -10.10 8.94 6.93
C PHE A 295 -9.89 8.44 5.49
N TRP A 296 -10.07 9.31 4.48
CA TRP A 296 -9.81 8.96 3.09
C TRP A 296 -8.32 8.80 2.77
N SER A 297 -7.40 9.45 3.47
CA SER A 297 -5.97 9.16 3.38
C SER A 297 -5.67 7.74 3.91
N ALA A 298 -6.26 7.36 5.04
CA ALA A 298 -6.03 6.07 5.69
C ALA A 298 -6.66 4.88 4.95
N PHE A 299 -7.85 5.08 4.39
CA PHE A 299 -8.66 4.00 3.80
C PHE A 299 -8.94 4.20 2.32
N GLY A 300 -8.70 5.39 1.74
CA GLY A 300 -9.05 5.68 0.35
C GLY A 300 -8.29 4.83 -0.64
N LYS A 301 -6.98 4.62 -0.47
CA LYS A 301 -6.16 3.77 -1.35
C LYS A 301 -6.60 2.32 -1.41
N THR A 302 -7.29 1.84 -0.37
CA THR A 302 -7.79 0.47 -0.30
C THR A 302 -9.29 0.36 -0.57
N ARG A 303 -10.04 1.46 -0.44
CA ARG A 303 -11.51 1.52 -0.65
C ARG A 303 -11.91 2.02 -2.03
N ILE A 304 -11.09 2.89 -2.62
CA ILE A 304 -11.22 3.35 -4.00
C ILE A 304 -10.44 2.35 -4.85
N ARG A 305 -11.03 1.91 -5.97
CA ARG A 305 -10.31 1.06 -6.93
C ARG A 305 -9.18 1.88 -7.56
N SER A 306 -8.00 1.29 -7.75
CA SER A 306 -6.80 2.01 -8.21
C SER A 306 -7.00 2.80 -9.52
N GLU A 307 -7.84 2.29 -10.44
CA GLU A 307 -8.21 3.00 -11.67
C GLU A 307 -8.76 4.41 -11.41
N SER A 308 -9.64 4.54 -10.41
CA SER A 308 -10.28 5.81 -10.05
C SER A 308 -9.45 6.65 -9.07
N GLU A 309 -8.52 6.04 -8.33
CA GLU A 309 -7.68 6.75 -7.34
C GLU A 309 -6.88 7.87 -8.02
N HIS A 310 -6.20 7.56 -9.13
CA HIS A 310 -5.39 8.55 -9.85
C HIS A 310 -6.24 9.71 -10.39
N ALA A 311 -7.43 9.41 -10.90
CA ALA A 311 -8.37 10.42 -11.38
C ALA A 311 -8.85 11.33 -10.23
N VAL A 312 -9.22 10.75 -9.08
CA VAL A 312 -9.64 11.51 -7.89
C VAL A 312 -8.52 12.43 -7.40
N HIS A 313 -7.28 11.93 -7.27
CA HIS A 313 -6.14 12.78 -6.91
C HIS A 313 -5.93 13.91 -7.92
N THR A 314 -6.02 13.62 -9.23
CA THR A 314 -5.84 14.62 -10.28
C THR A 314 -6.89 15.73 -10.19
N VAL A 315 -8.16 15.37 -9.99
CA VAL A 315 -9.25 16.34 -9.84
C VAL A 315 -9.05 17.18 -8.58
N TRP A 316 -8.74 16.57 -7.43
CA TRP A 316 -8.51 17.30 -6.19
C TRP A 316 -7.31 18.24 -6.27
N SER A 317 -6.20 17.80 -6.87
CA SER A 317 -5.05 18.67 -7.12
C SER A 317 -5.41 19.86 -8.01
N PHE A 318 -6.17 19.65 -9.10
CA PHE A 318 -6.64 20.75 -9.94
C PHE A 318 -7.48 21.77 -9.18
N VAL A 319 -8.44 21.30 -8.37
CA VAL A 319 -9.34 22.18 -7.61
C VAL A 319 -8.56 22.91 -6.50
N GLN A 320 -7.66 22.24 -5.80
CA GLN A 320 -6.76 22.86 -4.82
C GLN A 320 -5.92 23.97 -5.46
N TYR A 321 -5.20 23.70 -6.55
CA TYR A 321 -4.38 24.72 -7.22
C TYR A 321 -5.21 25.94 -7.65
N SER A 322 -6.45 25.71 -8.10
CA SER A 322 -7.37 26.79 -8.47
C SER A 322 -7.81 27.61 -7.26
N CYS A 323 -8.11 26.95 -6.14
CA CYS A 323 -8.48 27.60 -4.88
C CYS A 323 -7.30 28.39 -4.30
N ASP A 324 -6.11 27.80 -4.19
CA ASP A 324 -4.90 28.47 -3.69
C ASP A 324 -4.60 29.73 -4.49
N THR A 325 -4.61 29.64 -5.82
CA THR A 325 -4.35 30.78 -6.70
C THR A 325 -5.35 31.91 -6.45
N THR A 326 -6.64 31.56 -6.39
CA THR A 326 -7.72 32.53 -6.14
C THR A 326 -7.55 33.18 -4.78
N VAL A 327 -7.29 32.39 -3.76
CA VAL A 327 -7.19 32.82 -2.38
C VAL A 327 -5.94 33.69 -2.16
N PHE A 328 -4.76 33.32 -2.65
CA PHE A 328 -3.55 34.15 -2.55
C PHE A 328 -3.68 35.44 -3.34
N LEU A 329 -4.35 35.43 -4.49
CA LEU A 329 -4.63 36.64 -5.26
C LEU A 329 -5.57 37.57 -4.49
N LEU A 330 -6.66 37.04 -3.95
CA LEU A 330 -7.62 37.74 -3.07
C LEU A 330 -6.91 38.39 -1.88
N VAL A 331 -6.10 37.59 -1.17
CA VAL A 331 -5.31 38.04 -0.01
C VAL A 331 -4.42 39.21 -0.43
N GLY A 332 -3.69 39.09 -1.55
CA GLY A 332 -2.84 40.16 -2.05
C GLY A 332 -3.61 41.44 -2.35
N MET A 333 -4.75 41.34 -3.04
CA MET A 333 -5.59 42.50 -3.38
C MET A 333 -6.12 43.20 -2.13
N ILE A 334 -6.66 42.44 -1.18
CA ILE A 334 -7.14 42.96 0.11
C ILE A 334 -6.03 43.71 0.85
N VAL A 335 -4.83 43.12 0.92
CA VAL A 335 -3.66 43.79 1.55
C VAL A 335 -3.35 45.11 0.83
N GLY A 336 -3.38 45.12 -0.51
CA GLY A 336 -3.09 46.31 -1.30
C GLY A 336 -4.13 47.42 -1.10
N THR A 337 -5.41 47.07 -1.04
CA THR A 337 -6.51 48.02 -0.81
C THR A 337 -6.45 48.63 0.59
N GLU A 338 -6.26 47.81 1.63
CA GLU A 338 -6.19 48.28 3.04
C GLU A 338 -4.99 49.20 3.31
N VAL A 339 -3.89 49.03 2.57
CA VAL A 339 -2.74 49.95 2.63
C VAL A 339 -3.10 51.33 2.07
N ILE A 340 -4.05 51.42 1.13
CA ILE A 340 -4.49 52.69 0.52
C ILE A 340 -5.58 53.37 1.36
N GLU A 341 -6.45 52.58 1.98
CA GLU A 341 -7.55 53.07 2.82
C GLU A 341 -7.06 53.40 4.26
N GLU A 342 -6.14 54.37 4.39
CA GLU A 342 -5.48 54.81 5.64
C GLU A 342 -6.44 55.42 6.71
N ARG A 343 -7.75 55.14 6.71
CA ARG A 343 -8.74 55.88 7.50
C ARG A 343 -8.58 55.72 9.03
N TYR A 344 -7.90 54.68 9.52
CA TYR A 344 -7.74 54.40 10.96
C TYR A 344 -6.36 53.86 11.37
N ILE A 345 -5.37 53.95 10.48
CA ILE A 345 -4.01 53.41 10.69
C ILE A 345 -3.04 54.58 10.76
N TYR A 346 -2.19 54.62 11.80
CA TYR A 346 -1.19 55.68 11.97
C TYR A 346 0.18 55.23 11.46
N THR A 347 1.06 56.18 11.13
CA THR A 347 2.45 55.88 10.73
C THR A 347 3.21 55.07 11.79
N SER A 348 2.87 55.25 13.08
CA SER A 348 3.42 54.45 14.19
C SER A 348 3.02 52.97 14.13
N ASP A 349 1.86 52.64 13.54
CA ASP A 349 1.38 51.27 13.43
C ASP A 349 2.19 50.46 12.40
N TYR A 350 2.70 51.09 11.33
CA TYR A 350 3.63 50.45 10.39
C TYR A 350 4.96 50.06 11.07
N PHE A 351 5.50 50.92 11.92
CA PHE A 351 6.69 50.58 12.70
C PHE A 351 6.40 49.44 13.68
N ARG A 352 5.26 49.50 14.40
CA ARG A 352 4.80 48.44 15.31
C ARG A 352 4.59 47.12 14.59
N MET A 353 4.11 47.12 13.35
CA MET A 353 3.95 45.93 12.52
C MET A 353 5.28 45.23 12.25
N ILE A 354 6.33 45.97 11.86
CA ILE A 354 7.67 45.40 11.64
C ILE A 354 8.24 44.84 12.96
N VAL A 355 8.09 45.57 14.06
CA VAL A 355 8.51 45.10 15.39
C VAL A 355 7.74 43.83 15.78
N PHE A 356 6.44 43.80 15.53
CA PHE A 356 5.58 42.66 15.82
C PHE A 356 5.99 41.41 15.04
N TYR A 357 6.41 41.55 13.78
CA TYR A 357 6.92 40.44 12.97
C TYR A 357 8.08 39.70 13.68
N PHE A 358 9.05 40.43 14.25
CA PHE A 358 10.13 39.80 15.01
C PHE A 358 9.63 39.14 16.30
N PHE A 359 8.74 39.80 17.04
CA PHE A 359 8.14 39.21 18.24
C PHE A 359 7.30 37.97 17.94
N MET A 360 6.63 37.91 16.78
CA MET A 360 5.86 36.75 16.37
C MET A 360 6.77 35.53 16.19
N ILE A 361 7.92 35.69 15.53
CA ILE A 361 8.91 34.61 15.36
C ILE A 361 9.42 34.15 16.74
N ILE A 362 9.71 35.09 17.64
CA ILE A 362 10.13 34.78 19.02
C ILE A 362 9.02 34.03 19.77
N CYS A 363 7.75 34.46 19.65
CA CYS A 363 6.62 33.80 20.29
C CYS A 363 6.44 32.37 19.76
N ARG A 364 6.61 32.15 18.44
CA ARG A 364 6.56 30.81 17.85
C ARG A 364 7.72 29.95 18.38
N TYR A 365 8.94 30.49 18.50
CA TYR A 365 10.06 29.81 19.12
C TYR A 365 9.77 29.42 20.58
N LEU A 366 9.26 30.35 21.38
CA LEU A 366 8.90 30.12 22.79
C LEU A 366 7.76 29.09 22.93
N MET A 367 6.79 29.10 22.03
CA MET A 367 5.73 28.10 22.00
C MET A 367 6.30 26.71 21.73
N VAL A 368 7.08 26.55 20.65
CA VAL A 368 7.63 25.24 20.25
C VAL A 368 8.61 24.71 21.29
N ILE A 369 9.49 25.56 21.86
CA ILE A 369 10.45 25.12 22.88
C ILE A 369 9.78 24.68 24.19
N SER A 370 8.62 25.26 24.52
CA SER A 370 7.83 24.86 25.70
C SER A 370 7.33 23.41 25.59
N PHE A 371 7.01 22.97 24.37
CA PHE A 371 6.53 21.61 24.10
C PHE A 371 7.61 20.63 23.62
N TRP A 372 8.78 21.14 23.22
CA TRP A 372 9.94 20.36 22.77
C TRP A 372 10.30 19.10 23.58
N PRO A 373 10.35 19.12 24.94
CA PRO A 373 10.67 17.90 25.69
C PRO A 373 9.60 16.80 25.52
N LEU A 374 8.34 17.17 25.30
CA LEU A 374 7.25 16.22 25.03
C LEU A 374 7.32 15.73 23.58
N LEU A 375 7.64 16.62 22.64
CA LEU A 375 7.78 16.28 21.22
C LEU A 375 8.86 15.20 20.98
N LYS A 376 9.97 15.27 21.74
CA LYS A 376 11.04 14.25 21.68
C LYS A 376 10.64 12.88 22.23
N LYS A 377 9.56 12.79 23.01
CA LYS A 377 9.18 11.55 23.71
C LYS A 377 8.13 10.73 22.95
N TYR A 378 7.19 11.37 22.27
CA TYR A 378 5.97 10.71 21.76
C TYR A 378 5.88 10.58 20.23
N GLY A 379 6.89 11.03 19.48
CA GLY A 379 6.95 10.89 18.02
C GLY A 379 8.39 10.88 17.50
N TYR A 380 8.59 11.13 16.22
CA TYR A 380 9.95 11.23 15.66
C TYR A 380 10.70 12.42 16.31
N PRO A 381 11.94 12.22 16.78
CA PRO A 381 12.69 13.26 17.44
C PRO A 381 13.12 14.33 16.43
N MET A 382 12.77 15.59 16.71
CA MET A 382 13.20 16.73 15.91
C MET A 382 14.62 17.17 16.31
N SER A 383 15.47 17.40 15.30
CA SER A 383 16.82 17.96 15.46
C SER A 383 16.78 19.48 15.66
N GLN A 384 17.85 20.09 16.19
CA GLN A 384 17.89 21.54 16.40
C GLN A 384 17.80 22.36 15.09
N PRO A 385 18.44 21.96 13.97
CA PRO A 385 18.23 22.60 12.67
C PRO A 385 16.76 22.55 12.23
N GLU A 386 16.12 21.39 12.37
CA GLU A 386 14.70 21.20 12.06
C GLU A 386 13.81 22.09 12.94
N LEU A 387 14.13 22.30 14.23
CA LEU A 387 13.41 23.26 15.10
C LEU A 387 13.40 24.66 14.47
N ILE A 388 14.57 25.14 14.08
CA ILE A 388 14.74 26.51 13.60
C ILE A 388 13.95 26.68 12.29
N VAL A 389 14.05 25.71 11.39
CA VAL A 389 13.26 25.69 10.15
C VAL A 389 11.76 25.57 10.41
N PHE A 390 11.35 24.77 11.40
CA PHE A 390 9.94 24.61 11.80
C PHE A 390 9.33 25.91 12.33
N VAL A 391 10.09 26.67 13.12
CA VAL A 391 9.68 27.99 13.62
C VAL A 391 9.66 29.00 12.48
N TYR A 392 10.71 29.04 11.66
CA TYR A 392 10.83 30.02 10.58
C TYR A 392 9.82 29.79 9.44
N GLY A 393 9.49 28.52 9.16
CA GLY A 393 8.61 28.08 8.09
C GLY A 393 7.12 28.14 8.41
N GLY A 394 6.72 28.63 9.59
CA GLY A 394 5.32 28.85 9.95
C GLY A 394 4.76 30.11 9.29
N LEU A 395 4.52 30.07 7.98
CA LEU A 395 3.99 31.22 7.23
C LEU A 395 2.52 31.48 7.61
N ARG A 396 2.05 32.72 7.43
CA ARG A 396 0.64 33.07 7.65
C ARG A 396 -0.13 32.98 6.35
N GLY A 397 -1.22 32.23 6.38
CA GLY A 397 -2.01 31.92 5.20
C GLY A 397 -3.36 32.62 5.11
N ALA A 398 -4.15 32.09 4.20
CA ALA A 398 -5.47 32.56 3.82
C ALA A 398 -6.51 32.58 4.95
N LEU A 399 -6.54 31.52 5.76
CA LEU A 399 -7.55 31.40 6.81
C LEU A 399 -7.42 32.53 7.82
N GLY A 400 -6.20 32.83 8.27
CA GLY A 400 -5.93 33.95 9.16
C GLY A 400 -6.47 35.26 8.59
N LEU A 401 -6.18 35.58 7.33
CA LEU A 401 -6.72 36.80 6.70
C LEU A 401 -8.25 36.79 6.69
N THR A 402 -8.87 35.67 6.32
CA THR A 402 -10.32 35.57 6.22
C THR A 402 -11.00 35.77 7.59
N LEU A 403 -10.43 35.21 8.65
CA LEU A 403 -10.90 35.46 10.02
C LEU A 403 -10.71 36.92 10.44
N SER A 404 -9.61 37.54 10.01
CA SER A 404 -9.37 38.96 10.26
C SER A 404 -10.36 39.86 9.53
N LEU A 405 -10.76 39.50 8.31
CA LEU A 405 -11.82 40.19 7.58
C LEU A 405 -13.19 40.02 8.23
N MET A 406 -13.48 38.85 8.82
CA MET A 406 -14.71 38.69 9.63
C MET A 406 -14.74 39.70 10.77
N VAL A 407 -13.62 39.92 11.46
CA VAL A 407 -13.49 41.00 12.45
C VAL A 407 -13.67 42.36 11.77
N GLY A 408 -13.03 42.57 10.62
CA GLY A 408 -13.11 43.77 9.80
C GLY A 408 -14.53 44.20 9.44
N CYS A 409 -15.44 43.24 9.21
CA CYS A 409 -16.85 43.50 8.88
C CYS A 409 -17.80 43.55 10.09
N ASP A 410 -17.36 43.11 11.27
CA ASP A 410 -18.20 42.99 12.46
C ASP A 410 -18.52 44.35 13.08
N GLN A 411 -19.74 44.84 12.89
CA GLN A 411 -20.16 46.17 13.36
C GLN A 411 -20.27 46.28 14.89
N ASP A 412 -20.29 45.15 15.61
CA ASP A 412 -20.33 45.14 17.08
C ASP A 412 -18.96 45.50 17.70
N LEU A 413 -17.90 45.54 16.89
CA LEU A 413 -16.52 45.77 17.35
C LEU A 413 -16.05 47.21 17.06
N PRO A 414 -15.14 47.77 17.88
CA PRO A 414 -14.62 49.11 17.68
C PRO A 414 -13.96 49.28 16.29
N PRO A 415 -14.20 50.39 15.57
CA PRO A 415 -13.68 50.60 14.21
C PRO A 415 -12.16 50.51 14.17
N ARG A 416 -11.46 51.04 15.18
CA ARG A 416 -10.01 50.95 15.26
C ARG A 416 -9.50 49.51 15.34
N PHE A 417 -10.12 48.67 16.18
CA PHE A 417 -9.73 47.26 16.30
C PHE A 417 -9.96 46.50 14.99
N ARG A 418 -11.06 46.79 14.28
CA ARG A 418 -11.40 46.17 12.99
C ARG A 418 -10.30 46.41 11.96
N HIS A 419 -9.91 47.66 11.74
CA HIS A 419 -8.83 47.99 10.80
C HIS A 419 -7.46 47.49 11.27
N LEU A 420 -7.15 47.57 12.58
CA LEU A 420 -5.89 47.01 13.11
C LEU A 420 -5.80 45.50 12.91
N SER A 421 -6.91 44.77 13.10
CA SER A 421 -6.94 43.32 12.87
C SER A 421 -6.56 43.01 11.43
N VAL A 422 -7.25 43.62 10.46
CA VAL A 422 -6.98 43.39 9.03
C VAL A 422 -5.55 43.79 8.68
N PHE A 423 -5.11 44.97 9.13
CA PHE A 423 -3.76 45.49 8.90
C PHE A 423 -2.65 44.56 9.40
N PHE A 424 -2.69 44.13 10.67
CA PHE A 424 -1.67 43.24 11.21
C PHE A 424 -1.69 41.87 10.54
N THR A 425 -2.87 41.29 10.29
CA THR A 425 -2.94 39.97 9.64
C THR A 425 -2.46 40.03 8.18
N ALA A 426 -2.89 41.04 7.43
CA ALA A 426 -2.45 41.29 6.07
C ALA A 426 -0.94 41.53 6.00
N GLY A 427 -0.40 42.39 6.85
CA GLY A 427 1.03 42.68 6.92
C GLY A 427 1.87 41.46 7.29
N MET A 428 1.40 40.62 8.22
CA MET A 428 2.11 39.40 8.61
C MET A 428 2.01 38.31 7.54
N ALA A 429 0.88 38.17 6.86
CA ALA A 429 0.73 37.28 5.69
C ALA A 429 1.68 37.71 4.55
N ALA A 430 1.76 39.01 4.26
CA ALA A 430 2.69 39.53 3.26
C ALA A 430 4.15 39.31 3.66
N LEU A 431 4.55 39.73 4.87
CA LEU A 431 5.93 39.63 5.33
C LEU A 431 6.40 38.17 5.44
N THR A 432 5.60 37.28 6.01
CA THR A 432 6.01 35.87 6.14
C THR A 432 6.09 35.18 4.79
N ASN A 433 5.13 35.38 3.87
CA ASN A 433 5.19 34.75 2.55
C ASN A 433 6.31 35.31 1.66
N LEU A 434 6.49 36.64 1.63
CA LEU A 434 7.50 37.27 0.77
C LEU A 434 8.91 37.14 1.35
N VAL A 435 9.08 37.29 2.67
CA VAL A 435 10.39 37.19 3.32
C VAL A 435 10.69 35.74 3.65
N ASN A 436 10.00 35.13 4.63
CA ASN A 436 10.34 33.78 5.09
C ASN A 436 10.19 32.74 3.98
N GLY A 437 9.13 32.83 3.16
CA GLY A 437 8.91 31.91 2.05
C GLY A 437 10.06 31.90 1.03
N THR A 438 10.66 33.05 0.73
CA THR A 438 11.76 33.15 -0.24
C THR A 438 13.12 32.84 0.39
N THR A 439 13.34 33.19 1.66
CA THR A 439 14.62 32.98 2.36
C THR A 439 14.76 31.60 3.00
N CYS A 440 13.67 30.83 3.15
CA CYS A 440 13.70 29.51 3.78
C CYS A 440 14.71 28.55 3.12
N LYS A 441 14.85 28.59 1.78
CA LYS A 441 15.83 27.78 1.05
C LYS A 441 17.26 28.09 1.48
N ALA A 442 17.58 29.37 1.63
CA ALA A 442 18.89 29.81 2.10
C ALA A 442 19.14 29.38 3.56
N LEU A 443 18.11 29.43 4.41
CA LEU A 443 18.21 29.00 5.81
C LEU A 443 18.47 27.48 5.93
N VAL A 444 17.74 26.66 5.18
CA VAL A 444 17.92 25.20 5.16
C VAL A 444 19.34 24.83 4.72
N ASN A 445 19.84 25.49 3.67
CA ASN A 445 21.21 25.29 3.18
C ASN A 445 22.25 25.77 4.19
N TYR A 446 22.02 26.90 4.85
CA TYR A 446 22.94 27.44 5.87
C TYR A 446 23.08 26.51 7.07
N LEU A 447 21.97 25.88 7.49
CA LEU A 447 21.96 24.96 8.62
C LEU A 447 22.48 23.56 8.29
N ASN A 448 22.82 23.28 7.01
CA ASN A 448 23.17 21.94 6.50
C ASN A 448 22.18 20.86 6.99
N MET A 449 20.89 21.21 7.03
CA MET A 449 19.85 20.34 7.62
C MET A 449 19.65 19.06 6.81
N ILE A 450 19.95 19.11 5.51
CA ILE A 450 19.75 17.99 4.59
C ILE A 450 21.13 17.59 4.08
N GLU A 451 21.74 16.61 4.73
CA GLU A 451 22.87 15.90 4.16
C GLU A 451 22.33 15.08 2.99
N ASN A 452 22.75 15.39 1.76
CA ASN A 452 22.55 14.49 0.63
C ASN A 452 23.57 13.36 0.76
N PRO A 453 23.18 12.16 1.25
CA PRO A 453 24.14 11.11 1.51
C PRO A 453 24.85 10.77 0.20
N VAL A 454 26.19 10.62 0.27
CA VAL A 454 27.05 10.37 -0.90
C VAL A 454 26.55 9.18 -1.72
N ILE A 455 25.92 8.22 -1.06
CA ILE A 455 25.33 7.06 -1.71
C ILE A 455 24.21 7.41 -2.70
N LYS A 456 23.31 8.35 -2.37
CA LYS A 456 22.24 8.78 -3.28
C LYS A 456 22.82 9.47 -4.51
N LYS A 457 23.88 10.27 -4.34
CA LYS A 457 24.62 10.88 -5.47
C LYS A 457 25.29 9.82 -6.35
N LYS A 458 25.94 8.81 -5.75
CA LYS A 458 26.54 7.68 -6.49
C LYS A 458 25.49 6.89 -7.27
N VAL A 459 24.32 6.63 -6.69
CA VAL A 459 23.24 5.93 -7.38
C VAL A 459 22.63 6.77 -8.50
N TYR A 460 22.35 8.05 -8.27
CA TYR A 460 21.84 8.95 -9.30
C TYR A 460 22.82 9.06 -10.47
N LYS A 461 24.13 9.20 -10.19
CA LYS A 461 25.19 9.11 -11.22
C LYS A 461 25.10 7.82 -12.01
N ARG A 462 24.91 6.67 -11.35
CA ARG A 462 24.80 5.37 -12.02
C ARG A 462 23.58 5.29 -12.94
N TYR A 463 22.42 5.79 -12.52
CA TYR A 463 21.24 5.88 -13.37
C TYR A 463 21.45 6.78 -14.59
N LEU A 464 22.06 7.96 -14.42
CA LEU A 464 22.40 8.83 -15.55
C LEU A 464 23.34 8.11 -16.52
N THR A 465 24.31 7.36 -16.01
CA THR A 465 25.23 6.58 -16.83
C THR A 465 24.48 5.48 -17.60
N ASP A 466 23.65 4.67 -16.91
CA ASP A 466 22.86 3.60 -17.54
C ASP A 466 21.86 4.18 -18.57
N MET A 467 21.31 5.37 -18.33
CA MET A 467 20.44 6.09 -19.27
C MET A 467 21.19 6.55 -20.52
N ILE A 468 22.41 7.08 -20.38
CA ILE A 468 23.27 7.45 -21.52
C ILE A 468 23.60 6.20 -22.35
N VAL A 469 23.91 5.07 -21.71
CA VAL A 469 24.19 3.81 -22.42
C VAL A 469 22.95 3.33 -23.18
N ASN A 470 21.79 3.26 -22.53
CA ASN A 470 20.54 2.87 -23.20
C ASN A 470 20.18 3.82 -24.35
N GLN A 471 20.44 5.11 -24.19
CA GLN A 471 20.26 6.11 -25.23
C GLN A 471 21.19 5.84 -26.42
N GLU A 472 22.46 5.54 -26.20
CA GLU A 472 23.40 5.16 -27.26
C GLU A 472 22.97 3.88 -27.98
N ASP A 473 22.50 2.86 -27.25
CA ASP A 473 22.04 1.61 -27.85
C ASP A 473 20.76 1.81 -28.67
N THR A 474 19.81 2.63 -28.17
CA THR A 474 18.62 3.01 -28.94
C THR A 474 18.99 3.80 -30.19
N ILE A 475 19.98 4.71 -30.11
CA ILE A 475 20.48 5.45 -31.28
C ILE A 475 21.07 4.48 -32.30
N LYS A 476 21.86 3.48 -31.89
CA LYS A 476 22.42 2.47 -32.80
C LYS A 476 21.33 1.61 -33.45
N GLU A 477 20.28 1.26 -32.70
CA GLU A 477 19.13 0.53 -33.25
C GLU A 477 18.40 1.36 -34.31
N LEU A 478 18.16 2.64 -34.04
CA LEU A 478 17.51 3.56 -34.99
C LEU A 478 18.40 3.92 -36.18
N GLU A 479 19.72 3.98 -36.01
CA GLU A 479 20.71 4.11 -37.10
C GLU A 479 20.63 2.93 -38.09
N GLY A 480 20.19 1.75 -37.62
CA GLY A 480 19.99 0.55 -38.42
C GLY A 480 18.63 0.43 -39.11
N ASP A 481 17.65 1.29 -38.78
CA ASP A 481 16.30 1.25 -39.36
C ASP A 481 16.23 2.11 -40.63
N GLU A 482 15.79 1.50 -41.73
CA GLU A 482 15.67 2.12 -43.06
C GLU A 482 14.78 3.37 -43.04
N HIS A 483 13.79 3.45 -42.13
CA HIS A 483 12.89 4.60 -42.00
C HIS A 483 13.58 5.85 -41.45
N TYR A 484 14.74 5.71 -40.80
CA TYR A 484 15.51 6.81 -40.21
C TYR A 484 16.85 7.06 -40.92
N ALA A 485 17.09 6.46 -42.09
CA ALA A 485 18.36 6.56 -42.82
C ALA A 485 18.79 8.00 -43.20
N MET A 486 17.84 8.96 -43.26
CA MET A 486 18.13 10.38 -43.53
C MET A 486 18.23 11.26 -42.28
N ALA A 487 18.15 10.69 -41.07
CA ALA A 487 18.25 11.45 -39.83
C ALA A 487 19.67 12.02 -39.63
N ASP A 488 19.77 13.27 -39.17
CA ASP A 488 21.03 13.85 -38.74
C ASP A 488 21.34 13.43 -37.29
N TRP A 489 22.12 12.37 -37.14
CA TRP A 489 22.45 11.78 -35.84
C TRP A 489 23.23 12.72 -34.91
N ASN A 490 23.97 13.69 -35.45
CA ASN A 490 24.63 14.71 -34.63
C ASN A 490 23.61 15.66 -34.03
N GLN A 491 22.63 16.07 -34.84
CA GLN A 491 21.52 16.89 -34.35
C GLN A 491 20.63 16.11 -33.36
N VAL A 492 20.40 14.82 -33.59
CA VAL A 492 19.67 13.94 -32.65
C VAL A 492 20.40 13.88 -31.30
N LYS A 493 21.71 13.62 -31.27
CA LYS A 493 22.50 13.60 -30.02
C LYS A 493 22.45 14.94 -29.27
N ALA A 494 22.42 16.06 -30.00
CA ALA A 494 22.25 17.39 -29.42
C ALA A 494 20.83 17.62 -28.85
N LEU A 495 19.78 17.21 -29.57
CA LEU A 495 18.39 17.40 -29.16
C LEU A 495 17.96 16.51 -27.99
N VAL A 496 18.52 15.31 -27.88
CA VAL A 496 18.25 14.37 -26.77
C VAL A 496 19.16 14.68 -25.55
N GLY A 497 20.00 15.72 -25.62
CA GLY A 497 20.75 16.22 -24.47
C GLY A 497 21.86 15.29 -23.96
N SER A 498 22.41 14.39 -24.79
CA SER A 498 23.43 13.41 -24.34
C SER A 498 24.64 14.10 -23.69
N GLN A 499 25.05 15.25 -24.23
CA GLN A 499 26.17 16.04 -23.71
C GLN A 499 25.85 16.70 -22.36
N GLU A 500 24.61 17.11 -22.12
CA GLU A 500 24.18 17.74 -20.86
C GLU A 500 24.20 16.70 -19.73
N TYR A 501 23.67 15.50 -19.97
CA TYR A 501 23.76 14.39 -19.02
C TYR A 501 25.19 13.99 -18.72
N LEU A 502 26.06 13.96 -19.74
CA LEU A 502 27.47 13.64 -19.57
C LEU A 502 28.20 14.71 -18.74
N GLN A 503 27.89 15.99 -18.92
CA GLN A 503 28.39 17.07 -18.07
C GLN A 503 27.91 16.93 -16.62
N GLU A 504 26.64 16.59 -16.40
CA GLU A 504 26.07 16.36 -15.07
C GLU A 504 26.76 15.20 -14.35
N VAL A 505 27.03 14.09 -15.05
CA VAL A 505 27.79 12.94 -14.53
C VAL A 505 29.21 13.35 -14.08
N VAL A 506 29.89 14.19 -14.86
CA VAL A 506 31.24 14.71 -14.54
C VAL A 506 31.20 15.68 -13.34
N GLN A 507 30.18 16.52 -13.24
CA GLN A 507 29.98 17.41 -12.09
C GLN A 507 29.76 16.61 -10.81
N LEU A 508 28.85 15.64 -10.83
CA LEU A 508 28.58 14.75 -9.69
C LEU A 508 29.83 13.99 -9.25
N GLU A 509 30.63 13.52 -10.21
CA GLU A 509 31.90 12.87 -9.92
C GLU A 509 32.89 13.79 -9.19
N THR A 510 32.96 15.05 -9.61
CA THR A 510 33.83 16.05 -8.98
C THR A 510 33.37 16.34 -7.56
N GLU A 511 32.06 16.48 -7.33
CA GLU A 511 31.49 16.68 -5.99
C GLU A 511 31.76 15.48 -5.06
N ILE A 512 31.58 14.25 -5.56
CA ILE A 512 31.83 13.03 -4.77
C ILE A 512 33.31 12.94 -4.38
N LYS A 513 34.23 13.24 -5.31
CA LYS A 513 35.69 13.28 -5.05
C LYS A 513 36.06 14.30 -3.97
N GLN A 514 35.42 15.47 -3.96
CA GLN A 514 35.65 16.50 -2.94
C GLN A 514 35.19 16.04 -1.55
N ILE A 515 34.08 15.31 -1.46
CA ILE A 515 33.52 14.83 -0.19
C ILE A 515 34.31 13.65 0.38
N GLN A 516 34.77 12.71 -0.46
CA GLN A 516 35.41 11.46 -0.01
C GLN A 516 36.94 11.53 0.15
N GLY A 517 37.59 12.63 -0.29
CA GLY A 517 39.04 12.72 -0.34
C GLY A 517 39.61 11.88 -1.50
N GLY A 518 40.44 12.49 -2.35
CA GLY A 518 40.68 12.09 -3.75
C GLY A 518 41.27 10.70 -4.10
N ASN A 519 41.27 9.71 -3.20
CA ASN A 519 41.84 8.36 -3.44
C ASN A 519 40.83 7.20 -3.45
N ILE A 520 39.52 7.45 -3.41
CA ILE A 520 38.49 6.39 -3.41
C ILE A 520 37.92 6.21 -4.82
N SER A 521 37.79 4.95 -5.25
CA SER A 521 37.16 4.53 -6.50
C SER A 521 35.72 5.05 -6.58
N ILE A 522 35.42 5.75 -7.67
CA ILE A 522 34.18 6.52 -7.85
C ILE A 522 33.05 5.64 -8.42
N ILE A 523 33.45 4.57 -9.12
CA ILE A 523 32.56 3.60 -9.76
C ILE A 523 32.16 2.51 -8.76
N SER A 524 33.03 2.15 -7.82
CA SER A 524 32.68 1.22 -6.76
C SER A 524 32.04 1.94 -5.57
N PHE A 525 31.09 1.25 -4.93
CA PHE A 525 30.51 1.66 -3.66
C PHE A 525 31.47 1.42 -2.48
N GLU A 526 32.76 1.18 -2.75
CA GLU A 526 33.81 0.97 -1.77
C GLU A 526 34.17 2.30 -1.07
N GLY A 527 34.51 2.24 0.22
CA GLY A 527 34.84 3.42 1.04
C GLY A 527 33.65 4.18 1.65
N LEU A 528 32.42 3.69 1.49
CA LEU A 528 31.25 4.14 2.26
C LEU A 528 31.14 3.34 3.56
N SER A 529 30.48 3.90 4.58
CA SER A 529 30.19 3.11 5.77
C SER A 529 29.23 1.97 5.41
N ASP A 530 29.51 0.77 5.93
CA ASP A 530 28.68 -0.41 5.69
C ASP A 530 27.22 -0.13 6.07
N SER A 531 26.98 0.60 7.16
CA SER A 531 25.64 0.97 7.63
C SER A 531 24.83 1.81 6.63
N GLU A 532 25.45 2.78 5.95
CA GLU A 532 24.76 3.61 4.94
C GLU A 532 24.45 2.81 3.68
N THR A 533 25.39 1.93 3.29
CA THR A 533 25.23 1.08 2.11
C THR A 533 24.12 0.06 2.30
N PHE A 534 24.09 -0.63 3.45
CA PHE A 534 23.00 -1.53 3.80
C PHE A 534 21.67 -0.79 3.94
N GLY A 535 21.67 0.40 4.55
CA GLY A 535 20.46 1.21 4.71
C GLY A 535 19.80 1.59 3.39
N GLU A 536 20.58 2.03 2.40
CA GLU A 536 20.06 2.39 1.07
C GLU A 536 19.57 1.16 0.29
N VAL A 537 20.27 0.01 0.38
CA VAL A 537 19.79 -1.25 -0.24
C VAL A 537 18.46 -1.68 0.38
N ARG A 538 18.34 -1.66 1.71
CA ARG A 538 17.08 -1.98 2.40
C ARG A 538 15.97 -1.02 2.00
N TYR A 539 16.24 0.29 1.93
CA TYR A 539 15.29 1.29 1.47
C TYR A 539 14.71 0.94 0.09
N ARG A 540 15.57 0.56 -0.86
CA ARG A 540 15.16 0.18 -2.23
C ARG A 540 14.36 -1.10 -2.25
N VAL A 541 14.82 -2.14 -1.55
CA VAL A 541 14.10 -3.42 -1.43
C VAL A 541 12.68 -3.20 -0.89
N LEU A 542 12.54 -2.42 0.18
CA LEU A 542 11.24 -2.11 0.81
C LEU A 542 10.35 -1.25 -0.10
N ARG A 543 10.92 -0.31 -0.86
CA ARG A 543 10.20 0.47 -1.87
C ARG A 543 9.66 -0.41 -3.00
N ILE A 544 10.45 -1.36 -3.49
CA ILE A 544 10.02 -2.31 -4.52
C ILE A 544 8.92 -3.21 -3.96
N LEU A 545 9.08 -3.75 -2.74
CA LEU A 545 8.04 -4.53 -2.06
C LEU A 545 6.71 -3.78 -1.97
N LYS A 546 6.73 -2.52 -1.51
CA LYS A 546 5.51 -1.68 -1.46
C LYS A 546 4.85 -1.54 -2.82
N GLY A 547 5.64 -1.27 -3.87
CA GLY A 547 5.13 -1.18 -5.24
C GLY A 547 4.48 -2.48 -5.72
N LEU A 548 5.11 -3.62 -5.42
CA LEU A 548 4.57 -4.94 -5.76
C LEU A 548 3.30 -5.27 -4.97
N TYR A 549 3.21 -4.91 -3.69
CA TYR A 549 1.99 -5.13 -2.90
C TYR A 549 0.79 -4.38 -3.47
N TYR A 550 0.98 -3.10 -3.83
CA TYR A 550 -0.07 -2.34 -4.53
C TYR A 550 -0.39 -2.98 -5.88
N SER A 551 0.60 -3.32 -6.70
CA SER A 551 0.35 -4.01 -7.97
C SER A 551 -0.48 -5.29 -7.80
N LYS A 552 -0.18 -6.13 -6.79
CA LYS A 552 -1.00 -7.33 -6.49
C LYS A 552 -2.43 -6.98 -6.07
N PHE A 553 -2.63 -5.90 -5.30
CA PHE A 553 -3.96 -5.41 -4.94
C PHE A 553 -4.73 -4.90 -6.16
N GLU A 554 -4.10 -4.11 -7.04
CA GLU A 554 -4.69 -3.56 -8.27
C GLU A 554 -5.18 -4.65 -9.22
N HIS A 555 -4.41 -5.72 -9.36
CA HIS A 555 -4.78 -6.89 -10.16
C HIS A 555 -5.78 -7.83 -9.44
N GLY A 556 -6.29 -7.43 -8.27
CA GLY A 556 -7.25 -8.19 -7.50
C GLY A 556 -6.69 -9.47 -6.87
N GLN A 557 -5.38 -9.59 -6.77
CA GLN A 557 -4.74 -10.78 -6.20
C GLN A 557 -4.65 -10.69 -4.68
N CYS A 558 -4.68 -9.48 -4.09
CA CYS A 558 -4.61 -9.24 -2.65
C CYS A 558 -5.85 -8.48 -2.16
N ASP A 559 -6.35 -8.78 -0.95
CA ASP A 559 -7.47 -8.06 -0.34
C ASP A 559 -7.02 -6.74 0.30
N GLU A 560 -7.98 -5.83 0.54
CA GLU A 560 -7.72 -4.48 1.07
C GLU A 560 -7.03 -4.51 2.46
N ASP A 561 -7.53 -5.33 3.38
CA ASP A 561 -6.94 -5.40 4.72
C ASP A 561 -5.54 -6.00 4.66
N SER A 562 -5.31 -6.93 3.71
CA SER A 562 -4.04 -7.62 3.49
C SER A 562 -2.96 -6.68 2.96
N VAL A 563 -3.26 -5.91 1.90
CA VAL A 563 -2.30 -4.95 1.34
C VAL A 563 -1.95 -3.87 2.36
N ARG A 564 -2.92 -3.42 3.18
CA ARG A 564 -2.67 -2.43 4.23
C ARG A 564 -1.64 -2.92 5.25
N LEU A 565 -1.80 -4.16 5.74
CA LEU A 565 -0.85 -4.73 6.70
C LEU A 565 0.54 -4.93 6.07
N LEU A 566 0.61 -5.39 4.81
CA LEU A 566 1.87 -5.59 4.09
C LEU A 566 2.62 -4.26 3.90
N VAL A 567 1.91 -3.21 3.48
CA VAL A 567 2.48 -1.87 3.32
C VAL A 567 2.91 -1.29 4.67
N GLU A 568 2.07 -1.38 5.70
CA GLU A 568 2.40 -0.91 7.07
C GLU A 568 3.65 -1.61 7.60
N SER A 569 3.81 -2.93 7.39
CA SER A 569 5.02 -3.65 7.79
C SER A 569 6.29 -3.17 7.07
N SER A 570 6.14 -2.75 5.81
CA SER A 570 7.27 -2.18 5.05
C SER A 570 7.59 -0.76 5.48
N ASP A 571 6.59 0.03 5.86
CA ASP A 571 6.78 1.37 6.40
C ASP A 571 7.49 1.37 7.77
N VAL A 572 7.12 0.43 8.64
CA VAL A 572 7.85 0.22 9.91
C VAL A 572 9.31 -0.16 9.65
N ALA A 573 9.57 -1.01 8.66
CA ALA A 573 10.94 -1.37 8.27
C ALA A 573 11.70 -0.19 7.62
N LEU A 574 11.02 0.68 6.88
CA LEU A 574 11.60 1.89 6.27
C LEU A 574 12.02 2.94 7.31
N ASP A 575 11.36 2.98 8.47
CA ASP A 575 11.79 3.83 9.58
C ASP A 575 13.13 3.38 10.20
N HIS A 576 13.50 2.11 10.00
CA HIS A 576 14.63 1.45 10.67
C HIS A 576 15.59 0.77 9.68
N THR A 577 15.92 1.44 8.57
CA THR A 577 16.79 0.90 7.52
C THR A 577 18.20 0.51 7.99
N GLY A 578 18.66 1.06 9.12
CA GLY A 578 19.93 0.66 9.76
C GLY A 578 19.89 -0.72 10.43
N SER A 579 18.72 -1.33 10.61
CA SER A 579 18.54 -2.63 11.26
C SER A 579 18.25 -3.76 10.25
N ILE A 580 18.41 -5.01 10.70
CA ILE A 580 18.15 -6.22 9.89
C ILE A 580 16.69 -6.25 9.44
N LEU A 581 16.43 -6.69 8.20
CA LEU A 581 15.07 -6.92 7.70
C LEU A 581 14.37 -7.98 8.57
N ASN A 582 13.28 -7.60 9.23
CA ASN A 582 12.44 -8.48 10.05
C ASN A 582 10.96 -8.25 9.72
N ILE A 583 10.62 -8.30 8.43
CA ILE A 583 9.26 -8.00 7.95
C ILE A 583 8.32 -9.12 8.41
N TRP A 584 8.76 -10.38 8.30
CA TRP A 584 7.92 -11.53 8.65
C TRP A 584 7.54 -11.54 10.14
N GLU A 585 8.47 -11.20 11.03
CA GLU A 585 8.21 -11.19 12.47
C GLU A 585 7.10 -10.20 12.85
N GLN A 586 7.07 -9.03 12.20
CA GLN A 586 6.02 -8.03 12.40
C GLN A 586 4.66 -8.50 11.86
N LEU A 587 4.64 -9.14 10.69
CA LEU A 587 3.44 -9.75 10.13
C LEU A 587 2.91 -10.85 11.05
N PHE A 588 3.79 -11.74 11.52
CA PHE A 588 3.46 -12.85 12.41
C PHE A 588 2.89 -12.40 13.77
N GLN A 589 3.48 -11.36 14.37
CA GLN A 589 2.95 -10.77 15.60
C GLN A 589 1.55 -10.18 15.39
N SER A 590 1.29 -9.59 14.23
CA SER A 590 -0.02 -9.05 13.87
C SER A 590 -1.08 -10.16 13.75
N PHE A 591 -0.71 -11.35 13.29
CA PHE A 591 -1.61 -12.51 13.23
C PHE A 591 -1.94 -13.08 14.63
N THR A 592 -0.95 -13.14 15.52
CA THR A 592 -1.06 -13.81 16.83
C THR A 592 -1.63 -12.91 17.94
N SER A 593 -1.59 -11.59 17.75
CA SER A 593 -2.08 -10.56 18.70
C SER A 593 -3.60 -10.56 18.93
N PHE A 594 -4.38 -11.10 17.99
CA PHE A 594 -5.85 -11.09 18.07
C PHE A 594 -6.37 -11.97 19.22
N SER A 595 -6.51 -11.37 20.41
CA SER A 595 -7.09 -12.01 21.60
C SER A 595 -8.50 -12.57 21.33
N SER A 596 -9.25 -11.97 20.40
CA SER A 596 -10.60 -12.40 19.99
C SER A 596 -10.64 -13.82 19.41
N ILE A 597 -9.57 -14.27 18.74
CA ILE A 597 -9.51 -15.60 18.12
C ILE A 597 -9.59 -16.72 19.16
N LYS A 598 -8.85 -16.57 20.28
CA LYS A 598 -8.89 -17.55 21.38
C LYS A 598 -10.29 -17.66 22.01
N TYR A 599 -11.06 -16.57 22.03
CA TYR A 599 -12.46 -16.58 22.50
C TYR A 599 -13.39 -17.21 21.46
N PHE A 600 -13.24 -16.89 20.17
CA PHE A 600 -14.10 -17.44 19.12
C PHE A 600 -13.86 -18.94 18.86
N PHE A 601 -12.63 -19.45 19.04
CA PHE A 601 -12.37 -20.89 19.02
C PHE A 601 -13.11 -21.63 20.14
N LYS A 602 -13.24 -21.03 21.33
CA LYS A 602 -14.03 -21.59 22.44
C LYS A 602 -15.55 -21.42 22.24
N ALA A 603 -15.98 -20.33 21.62
CA ALA A 603 -17.38 -20.03 21.38
C ALA A 603 -17.97 -20.75 20.14
N LYS A 604 -17.14 -21.40 19.32
CA LYS A 604 -17.59 -22.17 18.14
C LYS A 604 -18.57 -23.30 18.49
N GLU A 605 -18.44 -23.88 19.68
CA GLU A 605 -19.29 -25.00 20.14
C GLU A 605 -20.66 -24.54 20.67
N TRP A 606 -20.93 -23.23 20.75
CA TRP A 606 -22.23 -22.72 21.18
C TRP A 606 -23.24 -22.65 20.04
N THR A 607 -24.44 -23.17 20.27
CA THR A 607 -25.52 -23.34 19.28
C THR A 607 -26.02 -22.04 18.65
N PHE A 608 -25.94 -20.89 19.33
CA PHE A 608 -26.39 -19.59 18.82
C PHE A 608 -25.26 -18.70 18.28
N LEU A 609 -24.04 -18.85 18.78
CA LEU A 609 -22.87 -18.02 18.43
C LEU A 609 -21.88 -18.72 17.48
N GLY A 610 -22.05 -20.02 17.26
CA GLY A 610 -21.14 -20.84 16.44
C GLY A 610 -21.07 -20.38 14.98
N GLY A 611 -22.18 -19.96 14.37
CA GLY A 611 -22.20 -19.49 12.97
C GLY A 611 -21.41 -18.19 12.77
N TYR A 612 -21.59 -17.20 13.65
CA TYR A 612 -20.84 -15.94 13.61
C TYR A 612 -19.35 -16.16 13.93
N ALA A 613 -19.05 -17.01 14.92
CA ALA A 613 -17.68 -17.39 15.26
C ALA A 613 -16.97 -18.09 14.08
N GLN A 614 -17.68 -18.97 13.36
CA GLN A 614 -17.15 -19.68 12.20
C GLN A 614 -16.89 -18.74 11.01
N GLN A 615 -17.79 -17.81 10.72
CA GLN A 615 -17.57 -16.78 9.70
C GLN A 615 -16.36 -15.88 10.04
N TYR A 616 -16.25 -15.45 11.30
CA TYR A 616 -15.12 -14.62 11.75
C TYR A 616 -13.78 -15.37 11.62
N ILE A 617 -13.71 -16.62 12.06
CA ILE A 617 -12.50 -17.46 11.94
C ILE A 617 -12.14 -17.69 10.47
N THR A 618 -13.12 -17.96 9.60
CA THR A 618 -12.89 -18.14 8.15
C THR A 618 -12.32 -16.89 7.53
N LYS A 619 -12.90 -15.72 7.83
CA LYS A 619 -12.42 -14.44 7.32
C LYS A 619 -11.00 -14.16 7.80
N HIS A 620 -10.71 -14.42 9.07
CA HIS A 620 -9.38 -14.22 9.63
C HIS A 620 -8.33 -15.18 9.03
N LEU A 621 -8.64 -16.47 8.87
CA LEU A 621 -7.75 -17.41 8.20
C LEU A 621 -7.52 -17.05 6.72
N GLY A 622 -8.56 -16.56 6.04
CA GLY A 622 -8.47 -16.00 4.69
C GLY A 622 -7.48 -14.84 4.62
N PHE A 623 -7.62 -13.90 5.54
CA PHE A 623 -6.70 -12.77 5.68
C PHE A 623 -5.25 -13.21 5.92
N VAL A 624 -5.01 -14.11 6.89
CA VAL A 624 -3.65 -14.61 7.20
C VAL A 624 -3.02 -15.34 6.01
N TYR A 625 -3.80 -16.19 5.34
CA TYR A 625 -3.35 -16.89 4.14
C TYR A 625 -3.00 -15.90 3.03
N ASP A 626 -3.86 -14.91 2.79
CA ASP A 626 -3.65 -13.88 1.78
C ASP A 626 -2.38 -13.07 2.04
N VAL A 627 -2.21 -12.52 3.24
CA VAL A 627 -0.99 -11.76 3.61
C VAL A 627 0.26 -12.62 3.43
N THR A 628 0.25 -13.86 3.91
CA THR A 628 1.42 -14.76 3.85
C THR A 628 1.80 -15.09 2.41
N THR A 629 0.84 -15.49 1.59
CA THR A 629 1.10 -15.84 0.18
C THR A 629 1.51 -14.64 -0.67
N THR A 630 0.89 -13.48 -0.44
CA THR A 630 1.24 -12.23 -1.15
C THR A 630 2.64 -11.77 -0.76
N PHE A 631 3.01 -11.83 0.54
CA PHE A 631 4.36 -11.57 1.01
C PHE A 631 5.40 -12.46 0.30
N ILE A 632 5.20 -13.78 0.31
CA ILE A 632 6.12 -14.75 -0.33
C ILE A 632 6.26 -14.44 -1.83
N SER A 633 5.16 -14.20 -2.53
CA SER A 633 5.18 -13.90 -3.97
C SER A 633 5.98 -12.63 -4.27
N CYS A 634 5.69 -11.52 -3.59
CA CYS A 634 6.36 -10.24 -3.84
C CYS A 634 7.82 -10.28 -3.41
N ALA A 635 8.14 -10.89 -2.26
CA ALA A 635 9.52 -11.01 -1.80
C ALA A 635 10.37 -11.88 -2.74
N SER A 636 9.80 -12.96 -3.28
CA SER A 636 10.47 -13.78 -4.30
C SER A 636 10.74 -13.00 -5.58
N GLU A 637 9.77 -12.18 -6.02
CA GLU A 637 9.92 -11.32 -7.20
C GLU A 637 11.04 -10.28 -7.00
N VAL A 638 11.16 -9.68 -5.81
CA VAL A 638 12.28 -8.77 -5.48
C VAL A 638 13.65 -9.45 -5.59
N ILE A 639 13.75 -10.73 -5.17
CA ILE A 639 14.98 -11.51 -5.32
C ILE A 639 15.33 -11.73 -6.80
N THR A 640 14.34 -11.91 -7.67
CA THR A 640 14.60 -12.02 -9.12
C THR A 640 15.09 -10.70 -9.72
N LEU A 641 14.60 -9.56 -9.21
CA LEU A 641 15.00 -8.22 -9.66
C LEU A 641 16.39 -7.77 -9.14
N GLN A 642 17.05 -8.54 -8.27
CA GLN A 642 18.32 -8.16 -7.66
C GLN A 642 19.44 -7.85 -8.67
N GLN A 643 19.40 -8.45 -9.87
CA GLN A 643 20.42 -8.28 -10.91
C GLN A 643 20.38 -6.88 -11.54
N HIS A 644 19.23 -6.21 -11.49
CA HIS A 644 19.03 -4.89 -12.06
C HIS A 644 19.23 -3.76 -11.05
N MET A 645 19.61 -4.06 -9.80
CA MET A 645 19.86 -3.02 -8.80
C MET A 645 21.25 -2.38 -9.01
N PRO A 646 21.32 -1.05 -9.21
CA PRO A 646 22.57 -0.33 -9.47
C PRO A 646 23.39 -0.10 -8.18
N MET A 647 23.74 -1.17 -7.47
CA MET A 647 24.37 -1.15 -6.13
C MET A 647 25.48 -2.21 -6.00
N ASN A 648 26.23 -2.17 -4.89
CA ASN A 648 27.23 -3.19 -4.56
C ASN A 648 26.59 -4.60 -4.51
N LYS A 649 27.02 -5.49 -5.41
CA LYS A 649 26.54 -6.89 -5.49
C LYS A 649 26.67 -7.63 -4.15
N GLY A 650 27.73 -7.38 -3.38
CA GLY A 650 27.93 -7.99 -2.06
C GLY A 650 26.90 -7.53 -1.02
N ALA A 651 26.62 -6.23 -0.97
CA ALA A 651 25.62 -5.67 -0.07
C ALA A 651 24.20 -6.13 -0.46
N VAL A 652 23.88 -6.13 -1.76
CA VAL A 652 22.60 -6.63 -2.29
C VAL A 652 22.42 -8.10 -1.90
N LYS A 653 23.44 -8.94 -2.09
CA LYS A 653 23.36 -10.37 -1.76
C LYS A 653 23.04 -10.62 -0.28
N LEU A 654 23.70 -9.91 0.63
CA LEU A 654 23.44 -10.05 2.07
C LEU A 654 21.99 -9.67 2.44
N ILE A 655 21.48 -8.56 1.91
CA ILE A 655 20.09 -8.14 2.15
C ILE A 655 19.08 -9.12 1.52
N MET A 656 19.39 -9.69 0.36
CA MET A 656 18.57 -10.73 -0.25
C MET A 656 18.57 -12.02 0.57
N ASP A 657 19.69 -12.36 1.24
CA ASP A 657 19.75 -13.49 2.16
C ASP A 657 18.92 -13.23 3.44
N GLU A 658 18.87 -11.99 3.96
CA GLU A 658 17.94 -11.60 5.02
C GLU A 658 16.47 -11.83 4.58
N LEU A 659 16.12 -11.39 3.36
CA LEU A 659 14.77 -11.55 2.81
C LEU A 659 14.40 -13.02 2.56
N ARG A 660 15.34 -13.85 2.08
CA ARG A 660 15.16 -15.31 1.92
C ARG A 660 14.84 -16.02 3.24
N ASN A 661 15.49 -15.60 4.33
CA ASN A 661 15.20 -16.14 5.65
C ASN A 661 13.74 -15.86 6.06
N ASP A 662 13.26 -14.64 5.83
CA ASP A 662 11.86 -14.29 6.10
C ASP A 662 10.87 -15.05 5.21
N ILE A 663 11.19 -15.26 3.92
CA ILE A 663 10.39 -16.14 3.04
C ILE A 663 10.31 -17.56 3.59
N THR A 664 11.45 -18.13 4.02
CA THR A 664 11.51 -19.50 4.54
C THR A 664 10.61 -19.66 5.78
N LYS A 665 10.63 -18.69 6.71
CA LYS A 665 9.73 -18.70 7.88
C LYS A 665 8.26 -18.62 7.47
N ALA A 666 7.94 -17.77 6.48
CA ALA A 666 6.59 -17.63 5.94
C ALA A 666 6.08 -18.92 5.28
N GLU A 667 6.92 -19.61 4.51
CA GLU A 667 6.60 -20.89 3.86
C GLU A 667 6.34 -22.00 4.89
N ILE A 668 7.16 -22.10 5.93
CA ILE A 668 6.95 -23.06 7.03
C ILE A 668 5.60 -22.81 7.70
N TYR A 669 5.27 -21.55 7.98
CA TYR A 669 3.99 -21.19 8.57
C TYR A 669 2.81 -21.50 7.64
N LEU A 670 2.91 -21.15 6.36
CA LEU A 670 1.90 -21.45 5.34
C LEU A 670 1.65 -22.96 5.20
N GLY A 671 2.70 -23.76 5.24
CA GLY A 671 2.62 -25.22 5.28
C GLY A 671 1.80 -25.71 6.47
N SER A 672 2.10 -25.20 7.68
CA SER A 672 1.33 -25.54 8.89
C SER A 672 -0.15 -25.15 8.79
N LEU A 673 -0.46 -24.01 8.16
CA LEU A 673 -1.81 -23.52 7.97
C LEU A 673 -2.60 -24.41 7.00
N ASN A 674 -1.97 -24.82 5.90
CA ASN A 674 -2.52 -25.75 4.92
C ASN A 674 -2.82 -27.13 5.54
N ASP A 675 -1.91 -27.62 6.39
CA ASP A 675 -2.07 -28.90 7.09
C ASP A 675 -3.18 -28.84 8.17
N THR A 676 -3.35 -27.68 8.81
CA THR A 676 -4.32 -27.50 9.91
C THR A 676 -5.74 -27.20 9.41
N PHE A 677 -5.89 -26.45 8.31
CA PHE A 677 -7.19 -25.96 7.79
C PHE A 677 -7.41 -26.16 6.27
N PRO A 678 -7.19 -27.35 5.71
CA PRO A 678 -7.16 -27.58 4.26
C PRO A 678 -8.43 -27.19 3.50
N GLU A 679 -9.62 -27.41 4.08
CA GLU A 679 -10.90 -27.05 3.44
C GLU A 679 -11.13 -25.55 3.37
N VAL A 680 -10.79 -24.84 4.45
CA VAL A 680 -10.87 -23.38 4.51
C VAL A 680 -9.92 -22.77 3.48
N ILE A 681 -8.69 -23.28 3.39
CA ILE A 681 -7.73 -22.83 2.40
C ILE A 681 -8.19 -23.12 0.98
N ARG A 682 -8.76 -24.29 0.70
CA ARG A 682 -9.31 -24.62 -0.63
C ARG A 682 -10.39 -23.62 -1.05
N ALA A 683 -11.30 -23.26 -0.14
CA ALA A 683 -12.32 -22.25 -0.39
C ALA A 683 -11.70 -20.87 -0.71
N ILE A 684 -10.71 -20.44 0.09
CA ILE A 684 -9.98 -19.18 -0.13
C ILE A 684 -9.27 -19.17 -1.49
N GLN A 685 -8.55 -20.25 -1.84
CA GLN A 685 -7.86 -20.41 -3.11
C GLN A 685 -8.83 -20.38 -4.29
N THR A 686 -9.99 -21.04 -4.17
CA THR A 686 -11.04 -21.04 -5.20
C THR A 686 -11.59 -19.64 -5.43
N LYS A 687 -11.85 -18.89 -4.35
CA LYS A 687 -12.28 -17.49 -4.43
C LYS A 687 -11.26 -16.63 -5.17
N ARG A 688 -9.97 -16.71 -4.78
CA ARG A 688 -8.89 -15.92 -5.40
C ARG A 688 -8.69 -16.29 -6.87
N ALA A 689 -8.67 -17.58 -7.20
CA ALA A 689 -8.55 -18.02 -8.59
C ALA A 689 -9.70 -17.47 -9.46
N SER A 690 -10.94 -17.53 -8.96
CA SER A 690 -12.11 -16.98 -9.65
C SER A 690 -12.00 -15.46 -9.84
N HIS A 691 -11.54 -14.75 -8.81
CA HIS A 691 -11.34 -13.30 -8.86
C HIS A 691 -10.26 -12.91 -9.87
N THR A 692 -9.11 -13.57 -9.85
CA THR A 692 -8.00 -13.34 -10.80
C THR A 692 -8.44 -13.57 -12.24
N VAL A 693 -9.24 -14.61 -12.51
CA VAL A 693 -9.76 -14.88 -13.86
C VAL A 693 -10.71 -13.77 -14.32
N LEU A 694 -11.61 -13.30 -13.46
CA LEU A 694 -12.52 -12.18 -13.79
C LEU A 694 -11.76 -10.88 -14.04
N MET A 695 -10.73 -10.57 -13.22
CA MET A 695 -9.88 -9.40 -13.43
C MET A 695 -9.09 -9.50 -14.73
N HIS A 696 -8.57 -10.68 -15.06
CA HIS A 696 -7.89 -10.89 -16.34
C HIS A 696 -8.82 -10.71 -17.54
N GLN A 697 -10.08 -11.18 -17.45
CA GLN A 697 -11.10 -10.93 -18.48
C GLN A 697 -11.38 -9.44 -18.67
N ARG A 698 -11.44 -8.67 -17.57
CA ARG A 698 -11.62 -7.22 -17.61
C ARG A 698 -10.44 -6.51 -18.27
N HIS A 699 -9.21 -6.80 -17.85
CA HIS A 699 -8.02 -6.18 -18.44
C HIS A 699 -7.92 -6.49 -19.93
N HIS A 700 -8.18 -7.73 -20.33
CA HIS A 700 -8.20 -8.12 -21.74
C HIS A 700 -9.28 -7.37 -22.53
N LEU A 701 -10.44 -7.10 -21.92
CA LEU A 701 -11.50 -6.30 -22.54
C LEU A 701 -11.08 -4.82 -22.72
N GLU A 702 -10.41 -4.23 -21.72
CA GLU A 702 -9.87 -2.86 -21.77
C GLU A 702 -8.76 -2.69 -22.82
N GLU A 703 -7.86 -3.67 -22.91
CA GLU A 703 -6.81 -3.70 -23.94
C GLU A 703 -7.41 -3.79 -25.35
N ASN A 704 -8.44 -4.61 -25.53
CA ASN A 704 -9.15 -4.71 -26.81
C ASN A 704 -9.88 -3.41 -27.17
N GLN A 705 -10.44 -2.68 -26.20
CA GLN A 705 -11.03 -1.36 -26.45
C GLN A 705 -9.96 -0.34 -26.85
N LYS A 706 -8.82 -0.28 -26.13
CA LYS A 706 -7.69 0.61 -26.46
C LYS A 706 -7.12 0.33 -27.86
N ASN A 707 -7.10 -0.94 -28.27
CA ASN A 707 -6.67 -1.37 -29.59
C ASN A 707 -7.74 -1.16 -30.69
N GLY A 708 -8.92 -0.65 -30.33
CA GLY A 708 -10.02 -0.40 -31.27
C GLY A 708 -10.72 -1.66 -31.79
N LEU A 709 -10.55 -2.81 -31.12
CA LEU A 709 -11.16 -4.09 -31.49
C LEU A 709 -12.61 -4.24 -30.99
N VAL A 710 -13.02 -3.43 -30.00
CA VAL A 710 -14.35 -3.46 -29.38
C VAL A 710 -14.90 -2.03 -29.31
N ASP A 711 -16.15 -1.84 -29.76
CA ASP A 711 -16.84 -0.55 -29.70
C ASP A 711 -17.26 -0.20 -28.25
N ASP A 712 -17.41 1.09 -27.94
CA ASP A 712 -17.71 1.58 -26.58
C ASP A 712 -19.00 0.98 -26.01
N LYS A 713 -20.00 0.75 -26.86
CA LYS A 713 -21.27 0.16 -26.43
C LYS A 713 -21.13 -1.31 -26.03
N GLU A 714 -20.34 -2.07 -26.80
CA GLU A 714 -20.06 -3.48 -26.53
C GLU A 714 -19.17 -3.63 -25.30
N PHE A 715 -18.15 -2.77 -25.19
CA PHE A 715 -17.26 -2.66 -24.03
C PHE A 715 -18.06 -2.44 -22.75
N ASN A 716 -18.91 -1.42 -22.71
CA ASN A 716 -19.69 -1.09 -21.52
C ASN A 716 -20.64 -2.23 -21.11
N SER A 717 -21.25 -2.92 -22.07
CA SER A 717 -22.13 -4.06 -21.77
C SER A 717 -21.36 -5.27 -21.23
N LEU A 718 -20.18 -5.58 -21.78
CA LEU A 718 -19.35 -6.70 -21.33
C LEU A 718 -18.72 -6.39 -19.96
N LYS A 719 -18.23 -5.16 -19.78
CA LYS A 719 -17.68 -4.66 -18.51
C LYS A 719 -18.72 -4.79 -17.40
N ALA A 720 -19.96 -4.32 -17.62
CA ALA A 720 -21.04 -4.42 -16.64
C ALA A 720 -21.34 -5.87 -16.20
N ASN A 721 -21.24 -6.85 -17.09
CA ASN A 721 -21.45 -8.27 -16.76
C ASN A 721 -20.30 -8.82 -15.92
N ILE A 722 -19.05 -8.50 -16.27
CA ILE A 722 -17.88 -8.90 -15.48
C ILE A 722 -17.94 -8.27 -14.08
N ASP A 723 -18.27 -6.98 -14.00
CA ASP A 723 -18.39 -6.26 -12.72
C ASP A 723 -19.51 -6.84 -11.85
N ALA A 724 -20.66 -7.23 -12.42
CA ALA A 724 -21.72 -7.92 -11.68
C ALA A 724 -21.25 -9.26 -11.09
N ARG A 725 -20.45 -10.05 -11.83
CA ARG A 725 -19.88 -11.32 -11.34
C ARG A 725 -18.85 -11.11 -10.25
N LEU A 726 -18.05 -10.05 -10.33
CA LEU A 726 -17.11 -9.66 -9.28
C LEU A 726 -17.86 -9.36 -7.97
N VAL A 727 -18.96 -8.61 -8.04
CA VAL A 727 -19.83 -8.31 -6.89
C VAL A 727 -20.48 -9.58 -6.32
N GLU A 728 -20.92 -10.51 -7.17
CA GLU A 728 -21.49 -11.79 -6.74
C GLU A 728 -20.44 -12.65 -6.02
N LEU A 729 -19.22 -12.73 -6.56
CA LEU A 729 -18.10 -13.46 -5.96
C LEU A 729 -17.69 -12.88 -4.59
N GLU A 730 -17.71 -11.56 -4.43
CA GLU A 730 -17.44 -10.92 -3.13
C GLU A 730 -18.43 -11.38 -2.06
N ASN A 731 -19.72 -11.45 -2.42
CA ASN A 731 -20.81 -11.82 -1.52
C ASN A 731 -20.99 -13.35 -1.37
N HIS A 732 -20.34 -14.15 -2.21
CA HIS A 732 -20.43 -15.60 -2.14
C HIS A 732 -19.71 -16.15 -0.89
N SER A 733 -20.47 -16.79 0.00
CA SER A 733 -19.94 -17.57 1.12
C SER A 733 -19.71 -19.00 0.67
N PHE A 734 -18.46 -19.46 0.69
CA PHE A 734 -18.17 -20.87 0.51
C PHE A 734 -18.65 -21.64 1.74
N ASP A 735 -19.72 -22.42 1.60
CA ASP A 735 -20.19 -23.32 2.64
C ASP A 735 -19.14 -24.40 2.85
N TRP A 736 -18.49 -24.38 4.01
CA TRP A 736 -17.63 -25.46 4.45
C TRP A 736 -18.22 -26.05 5.74
N GLN A 737 -18.76 -27.25 5.61
CA GLN A 737 -19.08 -28.11 6.74
C GLN A 737 -17.91 -29.07 6.90
N ILE A 738 -17.46 -29.31 8.14
CA ILE A 738 -16.53 -30.41 8.42
C ILE A 738 -17.21 -31.68 7.88
N PRO A 739 -16.70 -32.32 6.82
CA PRO A 739 -17.40 -33.42 6.21
C PRO A 739 -17.47 -34.55 7.23
N THR A 740 -18.65 -35.12 7.38
CA THR A 740 -18.78 -36.42 8.05
C THR A 740 -17.95 -37.43 7.26
N PHE A 741 -17.31 -38.38 7.96
CA PHE A 741 -16.48 -39.42 7.31
C PHE A 741 -17.20 -40.10 6.13
N HIS A 742 -18.53 -40.18 6.16
CA HIS A 742 -19.36 -40.71 5.09
C HIS A 742 -19.31 -39.89 3.78
N ALA A 743 -19.29 -38.55 3.84
CA ALA A 743 -19.12 -37.68 2.67
C ALA A 743 -17.66 -37.64 2.22
N PHE A 744 -16.73 -37.58 3.18
CA PHE A 744 -15.28 -37.59 2.97
C PHE A 744 -14.76 -38.88 2.30
N ALA A 745 -15.29 -40.05 2.69
CA ALA A 745 -14.88 -41.35 2.15
C ALA A 745 -15.25 -41.53 0.67
N MET A 746 -16.38 -40.94 0.23
CA MET A 746 -16.85 -41.02 -1.15
C MET A 746 -16.04 -40.14 -2.12
N GLU A 747 -15.32 -39.14 -1.61
CA GLU A 747 -14.49 -38.24 -2.43
C GLU A 747 -13.07 -38.77 -2.67
N PHE A 748 -12.66 -39.85 -1.99
CA PHE A 748 -11.32 -40.38 -2.16
C PHE A 748 -11.17 -41.17 -3.47
N PRO A 749 -10.15 -40.86 -4.30
CA PRO A 749 -9.87 -41.58 -5.54
C PRO A 749 -9.68 -43.10 -5.37
N ILE A 750 -9.33 -43.53 -4.17
CA ILE A 750 -9.04 -44.92 -3.86
C ILE A 750 -10.29 -45.78 -3.68
N PHE A 751 -11.39 -45.18 -3.23
CA PHE A 751 -12.69 -45.85 -3.11
C PHE A 751 -13.60 -45.60 -4.33
N ALA A 752 -13.11 -44.86 -5.33
CA ALA A 752 -13.81 -44.64 -6.58
C ALA A 752 -14.08 -45.98 -7.30
N GLY A 753 -15.37 -46.30 -7.49
CA GLY A 753 -15.85 -47.53 -8.12
C GLY A 753 -16.33 -48.62 -7.15
N VAL A 754 -16.22 -48.42 -5.83
CA VAL A 754 -16.76 -49.37 -4.82
C VAL A 754 -18.26 -49.17 -4.65
N PRO A 755 -19.10 -50.23 -4.63
CA PRO A 755 -20.53 -50.11 -4.40
C PRO A 755 -20.86 -49.49 -3.03
N LYS A 756 -21.93 -48.69 -2.96
CA LYS A 756 -22.32 -47.94 -1.76
C LYS A 756 -22.56 -48.84 -0.53
N GLU A 757 -23.12 -50.03 -0.72
CA GLU A 757 -23.37 -51.00 0.36
C GLU A 757 -22.08 -51.54 1.02
N GLU A 758 -21.02 -51.69 0.22
CA GLU A 758 -19.72 -52.16 0.69
C GLU A 758 -18.96 -51.04 1.42
N LEU A 759 -19.05 -49.81 0.91
CA LEU A 759 -18.54 -48.60 1.56
C LEU A 759 -19.19 -48.36 2.93
N ASP A 760 -20.51 -48.56 3.05
CA ASP A 760 -21.23 -48.44 4.33
C ASP A 760 -20.71 -49.42 5.38
N THR A 761 -20.22 -50.58 4.95
CA THR A 761 -19.65 -51.60 5.84
C THR A 761 -18.26 -51.16 6.36
N ILE A 762 -17.45 -50.50 5.53
CA ILE A 762 -16.18 -49.89 5.93
C ILE A 762 -16.43 -48.78 6.94
N VAL A 763 -17.37 -47.87 6.62
CA VAL A 763 -17.72 -46.70 7.43
C VAL A 763 -18.25 -47.10 8.81
N LYS A 764 -19.07 -48.15 8.89
CA LYS A 764 -19.56 -48.67 10.19
C LYS A 764 -18.48 -49.31 11.06
N SER A 765 -17.36 -49.73 10.46
CA SER A 765 -16.23 -50.34 11.17
C SER A 765 -15.13 -49.36 11.56
N THR A 766 -15.28 -48.07 11.21
CA THR A 766 -14.28 -47.03 11.43
C THR A 766 -14.52 -46.28 12.73
N TYR A 767 -13.45 -45.96 13.45
CA TYR A 767 -13.50 -45.09 14.63
C TYR A 767 -12.34 -44.09 14.61
N GLU A 768 -12.52 -42.97 15.29
CA GLU A 768 -11.53 -41.88 15.38
C GLU A 768 -10.52 -42.17 16.49
N LYS A 769 -9.24 -41.90 16.24
CA LYS A 769 -8.17 -41.85 17.24
C LYS A 769 -7.41 -40.54 17.12
N ARG A 770 -6.99 -40.00 18.27
CA ARG A 770 -6.21 -38.76 18.36
C ARG A 770 -4.84 -39.06 18.91
N TYR A 771 -3.83 -38.44 18.32
CA TYR A 771 -2.43 -38.60 18.68
C TYR A 771 -1.79 -37.22 18.86
N GLN A 772 -0.96 -37.09 19.90
CA GLN A 772 -0.17 -35.88 20.14
C GLN A 772 1.08 -35.87 19.26
N GLN A 773 1.72 -34.71 19.13
CA GLN A 773 2.99 -34.59 18.40
C GLN A 773 4.04 -35.57 18.98
N ASP A 774 4.79 -36.21 18.07
CA ASP A 774 5.79 -37.25 18.28
C ASP A 774 5.29 -38.59 18.82
N GLU A 775 3.98 -38.76 18.99
CA GLU A 775 3.37 -40.03 19.42
C GLU A 775 3.40 -41.09 18.29
N ILE A 776 3.69 -42.34 18.65
CA ILE A 776 3.80 -43.45 17.70
C ILE A 776 2.39 -43.97 17.37
N VAL A 777 2.03 -43.95 16.08
CA VAL A 777 0.75 -44.46 15.57
C VAL A 777 0.78 -45.98 15.45
N TYR A 778 1.85 -46.52 14.86
CA TYR A 778 2.19 -47.95 14.82
C TYR A 778 3.69 -48.13 14.59
N GLU A 779 4.24 -49.25 15.05
CA GLU A 779 5.68 -49.55 14.94
C GLU A 779 5.93 -50.80 14.08
N LYS A 780 7.03 -50.79 13.32
CA LYS A 780 7.48 -51.92 12.51
C LYS A 780 7.59 -53.20 13.35
N GLY A 781 7.01 -54.29 12.85
CA GLY A 781 7.02 -55.61 13.49
C GLY A 781 5.83 -55.90 14.41
N MET A 782 5.06 -54.88 14.81
CA MET A 782 3.81 -55.07 15.57
C MET A 782 2.71 -55.71 14.70
N THR A 783 1.75 -56.38 15.33
CA THR A 783 0.59 -56.95 14.63
C THR A 783 -0.29 -55.83 14.07
N CYS A 784 -0.45 -55.77 12.75
CA CYS A 784 -1.28 -54.79 12.08
C CYS A 784 -2.75 -55.28 12.10
N GLN A 785 -3.59 -54.64 12.91
CA GLN A 785 -5.03 -54.92 12.97
C GLN A 785 -5.86 -53.88 12.20
N ASN A 786 -5.36 -52.64 12.16
CA ASN A 786 -6.03 -51.51 11.54
C ASN A 786 -5.06 -50.74 10.65
N ILE A 787 -5.61 -50.15 9.58
CA ILE A 787 -4.96 -49.17 8.74
C ILE A 787 -5.56 -47.80 9.05
N TYR A 788 -4.77 -46.74 8.93
CA TYR A 788 -5.20 -45.41 9.35
C TYR A 788 -5.30 -44.46 8.16
N ILE A 789 -6.34 -43.62 8.13
CA ILE A 789 -6.44 -42.46 7.22
C ILE A 789 -6.23 -41.20 8.04
N VAL A 790 -5.40 -40.29 7.54
CA VAL A 790 -5.20 -38.98 8.15
C VAL A 790 -6.41 -38.08 7.89
N GLN A 791 -7.12 -37.70 8.95
CA GLN A 791 -8.25 -36.75 8.89
C GLN A 791 -7.82 -35.34 9.31
N LYS A 792 -6.80 -35.21 10.16
CA LYS A 792 -6.22 -33.92 10.56
C LYS A 792 -4.76 -34.11 10.95
N GLY A 793 -3.93 -33.11 10.66
CA GLY A 793 -2.51 -33.09 10.99
C GLY A 793 -1.66 -33.87 9.98
N THR A 794 -0.41 -34.12 10.36
CA THR A 794 0.62 -34.77 9.55
C THR A 794 1.27 -35.92 10.28
N VAL A 795 1.56 -37.01 9.57
CA VAL A 795 2.21 -38.21 10.09
C VAL A 795 3.46 -38.51 9.26
N ASP A 796 4.57 -38.73 9.93
CA ASP A 796 5.83 -39.19 9.34
C ASP A 796 5.84 -40.72 9.34
N ASP A 797 5.73 -41.34 8.16
CA ASP A 797 5.77 -42.79 7.94
C ASP A 797 7.20 -43.18 7.52
N GLU A 798 7.96 -43.77 8.45
CA GLU A 798 9.33 -44.24 8.27
C GLU A 798 9.35 -45.55 7.47
N VAL A 799 9.85 -45.46 6.23
CA VAL A 799 9.91 -46.55 5.25
C VAL A 799 11.38 -46.82 4.91
N GLY A 800 12.00 -47.76 5.63
CA GLY A 800 13.42 -48.05 5.47
C GLY A 800 14.29 -46.89 5.98
N THR A 801 15.11 -46.30 5.12
CA THR A 801 15.91 -45.09 5.39
C THR A 801 15.17 -43.79 5.06
N HIS A 802 13.96 -43.87 4.50
CA HIS A 802 13.20 -42.71 4.03
C HIS A 802 12.04 -42.38 4.98
N ILE A 803 11.73 -41.09 5.11
CA ILE A 803 10.55 -40.61 5.84
C ILE A 803 9.55 -40.07 4.83
N LEU A 804 8.36 -40.65 4.79
CA LEU A 804 7.26 -40.17 3.94
C LEU A 804 6.29 -39.37 4.80
N LYS A 805 6.23 -38.05 4.58
CA LYS A 805 5.25 -37.19 5.23
C LYS A 805 3.86 -37.42 4.62
N LYS A 806 2.86 -37.66 5.48
CA LYS A 806 1.48 -38.00 5.11
C LYS A 806 0.53 -37.00 5.77
N GLY A 807 -0.11 -36.17 4.95
CA GLY A 807 -1.12 -35.20 5.38
C GLY A 807 -2.54 -35.69 5.14
N LEU A 808 -3.52 -34.78 5.25
CA LEU A 808 -4.95 -35.03 5.07
C LEU A 808 -5.24 -35.97 3.88
N GLY A 809 -6.04 -37.00 4.12
CA GLY A 809 -6.52 -37.92 3.09
C GLY A 809 -5.54 -39.01 2.69
N SER A 810 -4.33 -39.01 3.27
CA SER A 810 -3.36 -40.07 3.04
C SER A 810 -3.71 -41.32 3.84
N LEU A 811 -3.71 -42.48 3.18
CA LEU A 811 -3.70 -43.79 3.85
C LEU A 811 -2.28 -44.06 4.36
N LEU A 812 -2.16 -44.41 5.64
CA LEU A 812 -0.89 -44.75 6.27
C LEU A 812 -0.51 -46.20 5.94
N SER A 813 0.68 -46.36 5.36
CA SER A 813 1.32 -47.60 4.91
C SER A 813 0.45 -48.60 4.14
N TYR A 814 0.34 -48.39 2.82
CA TYR A 814 -0.23 -49.39 1.88
C TYR A 814 0.47 -50.76 1.96
N ALA A 815 1.75 -50.79 2.32
CA ALA A 815 2.50 -52.04 2.49
C ALA A 815 1.94 -52.93 3.61
N ASN A 816 1.38 -52.33 4.68
CA ASN A 816 0.78 -53.08 5.78
C ASN A 816 -0.48 -53.86 5.37
N LEU A 817 -1.15 -53.42 4.30
CA LEU A 817 -2.32 -54.12 3.74
C LEU A 817 -1.95 -55.47 3.12
N ILE A 818 -0.79 -55.52 2.45
CA ILE A 818 -0.33 -56.65 1.64
C ILE A 818 0.58 -57.60 2.41
N GLY A 819 1.24 -57.09 3.47
CA GLY A 819 2.06 -57.89 4.36
C GLY A 819 1.28 -58.98 5.12
N ASP A 820 2.02 -59.91 5.71
CA ASP A 820 1.49 -61.07 6.45
C ASP A 820 0.94 -60.72 7.85
N GLY A 821 0.35 -59.54 8.01
CA GLY A 821 -0.30 -59.08 9.25
C GLY A 821 0.62 -58.41 10.26
N LYS A 822 1.85 -58.06 9.88
CA LYS A 822 2.76 -57.20 10.67
C LYS A 822 2.99 -55.86 9.99
N CYS A 823 3.14 -54.80 10.78
CA CYS A 823 3.51 -53.48 10.27
C CYS A 823 4.92 -53.54 9.66
N MET A 824 5.05 -53.10 8.41
CA MET A 824 6.30 -53.05 7.65
C MET A 824 7.06 -51.73 7.87
N THR A 825 6.34 -50.69 8.29
CA THR A 825 6.83 -49.32 8.51
C THR A 825 6.48 -48.85 9.93
N THR A 826 7.13 -47.78 10.38
CA THR A 826 6.84 -47.11 11.66
C THR A 826 6.25 -45.74 11.36
N ALA A 827 5.09 -45.41 11.92
CA ALA A 827 4.44 -44.11 11.72
C ALA A 827 4.39 -43.31 13.03
N ARG A 828 4.76 -42.04 12.95
CA ARG A 828 4.77 -41.09 14.07
C ARG A 828 4.00 -39.82 13.72
N ALA A 829 3.19 -39.32 14.64
CA ALA A 829 2.48 -38.07 14.46
C ALA A 829 3.48 -36.89 14.45
N ALA A 830 3.61 -36.19 13.32
CA ALA A 830 4.48 -35.01 13.20
C ALA A 830 3.84 -33.74 13.77
N SER A 831 2.50 -33.74 13.92
CA SER A 831 1.71 -32.70 14.58
C SER A 831 0.54 -33.34 15.35
N GLU A 832 -0.27 -32.55 16.06
CA GLU A 832 -1.52 -33.05 16.66
C GLU A 832 -2.42 -33.63 15.55
N THR A 833 -2.61 -34.95 15.57
CA THR A 833 -3.23 -35.68 14.46
C THR A 833 -4.49 -36.40 14.86
N VAL A 834 -5.45 -36.42 13.95
CA VAL A 834 -6.69 -37.19 14.05
C VAL A 834 -6.70 -38.20 12.92
N LEU A 835 -6.81 -39.48 13.27
CA LEU A 835 -6.74 -40.60 12.35
C LEU A 835 -8.02 -41.43 12.43
N HIS A 836 -8.53 -41.88 11.28
CA HIS A 836 -9.59 -42.87 11.22
C HIS A 836 -9.01 -44.27 11.04
N SER A 837 -9.35 -45.19 11.94
CA SER A 837 -8.87 -46.57 11.87
C SER A 837 -9.83 -47.47 11.09
N LEU A 838 -9.35 -48.01 9.98
CA LEU A 838 -10.02 -48.99 9.13
C LEU A 838 -9.60 -50.40 9.53
N ASN A 839 -10.56 -51.31 9.67
CA ASN A 839 -10.25 -52.69 9.98
C ASN A 839 -9.58 -53.40 8.79
N LEU A 840 -8.40 -53.98 9.03
CA LEU A 840 -7.61 -54.66 8.01
C LEU A 840 -8.37 -55.83 7.36
N ASN A 841 -9.16 -56.58 8.14
CA ASN A 841 -9.89 -57.74 7.64
C ASN A 841 -11.02 -57.34 6.68
N VAL A 842 -11.67 -56.20 6.96
CA VAL A 842 -12.72 -55.66 6.09
C VAL A 842 -12.11 -55.24 4.75
N LEU A 843 -10.97 -54.54 4.77
CA LEU A 843 -10.25 -54.16 3.55
C LEU A 843 -9.76 -55.37 2.75
N LYS A 844 -9.22 -56.40 3.41
CA LYS A 844 -8.83 -57.67 2.74
C LYS A 844 -10.02 -58.40 2.12
N SER A 845 -11.18 -58.38 2.79
CA SER A 845 -12.41 -58.96 2.22
C SER A 845 -12.90 -58.20 0.98
N LEU A 846 -12.67 -56.89 0.92
CA LEU A 846 -13.01 -56.07 -0.24
C LEU A 846 -12.06 -56.28 -1.40
N MET A 847 -10.76 -56.43 -1.13
CA MET A 847 -9.79 -56.85 -2.14
C MET A 847 -10.18 -58.19 -2.78
N GLN A 848 -10.77 -59.12 -2.02
CA GLN A 848 -11.24 -60.38 -2.58
C GLN A 848 -12.51 -60.26 -3.44
N LYS A 849 -13.32 -59.22 -3.21
CA LYS A 849 -14.61 -59.02 -3.91
C LYS A 849 -14.51 -58.11 -5.13
N SER A 850 -13.56 -57.17 -5.12
CA SER A 850 -13.38 -56.17 -6.18
C SER A 850 -11.95 -56.22 -6.72
N GLU A 851 -11.80 -56.81 -7.89
CA GLU A 851 -10.52 -56.91 -8.60
C GLU A 851 -9.92 -55.53 -8.92
N VAL A 852 -10.78 -54.54 -9.24
CA VAL A 852 -10.38 -53.15 -9.49
C VAL A 852 -9.81 -52.50 -8.23
N PHE A 853 -10.43 -52.73 -7.08
CA PHE A 853 -9.97 -52.20 -5.80
C PHE A 853 -8.66 -52.86 -5.35
N GLU A 854 -8.58 -54.18 -5.53
CA GLU A 854 -7.39 -54.98 -5.26
C GLU A 854 -6.18 -54.49 -6.07
N GLN A 855 -6.36 -54.30 -7.38
CA GLN A 855 -5.31 -53.78 -8.25
C GLN A 855 -4.81 -52.40 -7.80
N LYS A 856 -5.72 -51.48 -7.46
CA LYS A 856 -5.36 -50.15 -6.95
C LYS A 856 -4.54 -50.22 -5.66
N MET A 857 -4.89 -51.12 -4.75
CA MET A 857 -4.14 -51.32 -3.49
C MET A 857 -2.73 -51.83 -3.75
N TYR A 858 -2.59 -52.81 -4.64
CA TYR A 858 -1.29 -53.35 -5.02
C TYR A 858 -0.41 -52.29 -5.69
N ILE A 859 -0.92 -51.54 -6.67
CA ILE A 859 -0.14 -50.49 -7.35
C ILE A 859 0.32 -49.41 -6.37
N ASN A 860 -0.54 -48.91 -5.49
CA ASN A 860 -0.18 -47.87 -4.53
C ASN A 860 0.80 -48.36 -3.44
N SER A 861 0.91 -49.68 -3.22
CA SER A 861 1.88 -50.26 -2.29
C SER A 861 3.30 -50.36 -2.84
N ILE A 862 3.47 -50.35 -4.17
CA ILE A 862 4.76 -50.61 -4.80
C ILE A 862 5.78 -49.52 -4.48
N GLU A 863 5.35 -48.27 -4.32
CA GLU A 863 6.23 -47.19 -3.85
C GLU A 863 6.86 -47.52 -2.49
N TYR A 864 6.08 -48.14 -1.59
CA TYR A 864 6.55 -48.58 -0.28
C TYR A 864 7.45 -49.80 -0.40
N LEU A 865 7.09 -50.77 -1.23
CA LEU A 865 7.86 -52.01 -1.43
C LEU A 865 9.22 -51.73 -2.06
N ILE A 866 9.29 -50.85 -3.07
CA ILE A 866 10.55 -50.40 -3.67
C ILE A 866 11.45 -49.74 -2.63
N LYS A 867 10.92 -48.86 -1.79
CA LYS A 867 11.68 -48.17 -0.74
C LYS A 867 12.10 -49.10 0.41
N LEU A 868 11.29 -50.12 0.74
CA LEU A 868 11.62 -51.13 1.76
C LEU A 868 12.65 -52.15 1.26
N PHE A 869 12.61 -52.49 -0.02
CA PHE A 869 13.45 -53.50 -0.66
C PHE A 869 14.28 -52.89 -1.80
N GLU A 870 14.94 -51.76 -1.52
CA GLU A 870 15.66 -50.95 -2.52
C GLU A 870 16.70 -51.79 -3.29
N SER A 871 17.41 -52.70 -2.60
CA SER A 871 18.40 -53.59 -3.20
C SER A 871 17.82 -54.62 -4.17
N GLN A 872 16.51 -54.90 -4.11
CA GLN A 872 15.79 -55.87 -4.95
C GLN A 872 14.90 -55.20 -6.01
N ALA A 873 14.72 -53.88 -5.93
CA ALA A 873 13.85 -53.10 -6.80
C ALA A 873 14.49 -52.73 -8.15
N GLY A 874 15.79 -52.98 -8.32
CA GLY A 874 16.51 -52.72 -9.56
C GLY A 874 16.42 -51.23 -9.99
N PRO A 875 16.21 -50.93 -11.29
CA PRO A 875 16.20 -49.55 -11.79
C PRO A 875 15.02 -48.71 -11.30
N LEU A 876 13.98 -49.32 -10.73
CA LEU A 876 12.82 -48.61 -10.17
C LEU A 876 13.19 -47.82 -8.90
N ALA A 877 14.23 -48.22 -8.17
CA ALA A 877 14.72 -47.51 -6.98
C ALA A 877 15.28 -46.12 -7.32
N GLN A 878 15.78 -45.93 -8.55
CA GLN A 878 16.41 -44.69 -9.01
C GLN A 878 15.42 -43.70 -9.64
N MET A 879 14.15 -44.08 -9.79
CA MET A 879 13.13 -43.22 -10.39
C MET A 879 12.57 -42.21 -9.38
N GLU A 880 12.43 -40.96 -9.82
CA GLU A 880 11.74 -39.93 -9.05
C GLU A 880 10.26 -40.31 -8.81
N ALA A 881 9.73 -40.05 -7.61
CA ALA A 881 8.43 -40.54 -7.15
C ALA A 881 7.26 -40.20 -8.09
N LYS A 882 7.26 -38.99 -8.68
CA LYS A 882 6.21 -38.55 -9.62
C LYS A 882 6.25 -39.33 -10.94
N ARG A 883 7.45 -39.63 -11.44
CA ARG A 883 7.67 -40.39 -12.67
C ARG A 883 7.38 -41.88 -12.47
N LEU A 884 7.79 -42.44 -11.32
CA LEU A 884 7.46 -43.80 -10.91
C LEU A 884 5.92 -43.99 -10.87
N GLY A 885 5.20 -43.05 -10.26
CA GLY A 885 3.73 -43.10 -10.20
C GLY A 885 3.04 -43.03 -11.57
N GLN A 886 3.56 -42.23 -12.51
CA GLN A 886 3.06 -42.19 -13.90
C GLN A 886 3.34 -43.50 -14.64
N PHE A 887 4.57 -44.02 -14.54
CA PHE A 887 4.97 -45.26 -15.18
C PHE A 887 4.09 -46.44 -14.72
N LEU A 888 3.93 -46.61 -13.41
CA LEU A 888 3.10 -47.68 -12.84
C LEU A 888 1.62 -47.60 -13.26
N ARG A 889 1.07 -46.41 -13.48
CA ARG A 889 -0.35 -46.24 -13.85
C ARG A 889 -0.62 -46.38 -15.35
N GLN A 890 0.35 -46.05 -16.20
CA GLN A 890 0.13 -45.93 -17.65
C GLN A 890 0.84 -47.00 -18.48
N LYS A 891 1.90 -47.62 -17.95
CA LYS A 891 2.78 -48.53 -18.68
C LYS A 891 2.98 -49.89 -18.01
N THR A 892 2.07 -50.28 -17.11
CA THR A 892 2.14 -51.59 -16.44
C THR A 892 0.78 -52.28 -16.37
N GLN A 893 0.79 -53.61 -16.44
CA GLN A 893 -0.39 -54.46 -16.32
C GLN A 893 -0.27 -55.34 -15.08
N PHE A 894 -1.31 -55.30 -14.25
CA PHE A 894 -1.42 -56.21 -13.11
C PHE A 894 -1.90 -57.58 -13.58
N LYS A 895 -1.15 -58.64 -13.26
CA LYS A 895 -1.48 -60.02 -13.64
C LYS A 895 -1.33 -60.98 -12.47
N LYS A 896 -2.19 -61.99 -12.47
CA LYS A 896 -2.18 -63.12 -11.53
C LYS A 896 -1.98 -64.41 -12.30
N PHE A 897 -1.12 -65.27 -11.79
CA PHE A 897 -0.77 -66.53 -12.43
C PHE A 897 -0.79 -67.69 -11.44
N ASP A 898 -1.39 -68.80 -11.86
CA ASP A 898 -1.45 -70.04 -11.09
C ASP A 898 -0.12 -70.81 -11.16
N VAL A 899 0.08 -71.72 -10.20
CA VAL A 899 1.29 -72.57 -10.15
C VAL A 899 1.40 -73.40 -11.44
N HIS A 900 2.62 -73.49 -11.97
CA HIS A 900 2.97 -74.16 -13.24
C HIS A 900 2.54 -73.47 -14.54
N SER A 901 2.09 -72.21 -14.48
CA SER A 901 1.94 -71.39 -15.69
C SER A 901 3.30 -70.84 -16.17
N ASN A 902 3.41 -70.62 -17.48
CA ASN A 902 4.54 -69.93 -18.10
C ASN A 902 4.22 -68.44 -18.26
N VAL A 903 5.20 -67.58 -17.96
CA VAL A 903 5.06 -66.12 -18.03
C VAL A 903 6.30 -65.51 -18.66
N GLU A 904 6.09 -64.59 -19.61
CA GLU A 904 7.15 -63.81 -20.28
C GLU A 904 7.18 -62.38 -19.75
N PHE A 905 8.38 -61.80 -19.62
CA PHE A 905 8.61 -60.42 -19.17
C PHE A 905 9.39 -59.63 -20.24
N MET A 906 8.77 -59.39 -21.40
CA MET A 906 9.42 -58.76 -22.57
C MET A 906 10.07 -57.39 -22.25
N PHE A 907 9.41 -56.55 -21.44
CA PHE A 907 9.94 -55.24 -21.02
C PHE A 907 10.30 -55.18 -19.53
N GLY A 908 10.39 -56.34 -18.88
CA GLY A 908 10.61 -56.49 -17.45
C GLY A 908 9.31 -56.50 -16.63
N GLY A 909 9.45 -56.64 -15.32
CA GLY A 909 8.32 -56.64 -14.40
C GLY A 909 8.72 -56.54 -12.94
N TYR A 910 7.73 -56.51 -12.06
CA TYR A 910 7.94 -56.46 -10.61
C TYR A 910 7.07 -57.49 -9.91
N ILE A 911 7.69 -58.41 -9.17
CA ILE A 911 7.00 -59.44 -8.40
C ILE A 911 6.57 -58.83 -7.08
N ILE A 912 5.25 -58.84 -6.82
CA ILE A 912 4.71 -58.38 -5.55
C ILE A 912 4.61 -59.55 -4.57
N LYS A 913 4.17 -60.72 -5.04
CA LYS A 913 4.08 -61.94 -4.25
C LYS A 913 4.18 -63.16 -5.17
N GLY A 914 4.95 -64.18 -4.80
CA GLY A 914 5.15 -65.39 -5.58
C GLY A 914 6.62 -65.71 -5.84
N GLU A 915 6.85 -66.79 -6.57
CA GLU A 915 8.21 -67.24 -6.92
C GLU A 915 8.19 -67.77 -8.35
N ILE A 916 9.11 -67.29 -9.17
CA ILE A 916 9.30 -67.73 -10.55
C ILE A 916 10.71 -68.27 -10.77
N GLN A 917 10.85 -69.16 -11.75
CA GLN A 917 12.12 -69.78 -12.11
C GLN A 917 12.27 -69.85 -13.63
N SER A 918 13.47 -69.55 -14.15
CA SER A 918 13.75 -69.66 -15.59
C SER A 918 13.68 -71.12 -16.08
N CYS A 919 13.14 -71.33 -17.29
CA CYS A 919 12.97 -72.66 -17.89
C CYS A 919 14.20 -73.22 -18.64
N ILE A 920 15.22 -72.43 -18.94
CA ILE A 920 16.36 -72.86 -19.79
C ILE A 920 17.70 -72.29 -19.26
N SER A 921 18.74 -73.13 -19.30
CA SER A 921 20.16 -72.78 -19.08
C SER A 921 20.89 -72.71 -20.43
N ASP A 922 20.71 -71.62 -21.16
CA ASP A 922 21.62 -71.28 -22.26
C ASP A 922 22.69 -70.34 -21.68
N ASP A 923 23.96 -70.69 -21.86
CA ASP A 923 25.18 -69.97 -21.44
C ASP A 923 25.76 -70.21 -20.03
N GLY A 924 25.51 -71.36 -19.41
CA GLY A 924 26.31 -71.81 -18.23
C GLY A 924 26.12 -70.98 -16.94
N GLU A 925 25.20 -70.03 -16.94
CA GLU A 925 24.72 -69.34 -15.74
C GLU A 925 23.58 -70.15 -15.09
N GLY A 926 23.60 -70.22 -13.75
CA GLY A 926 22.70 -71.08 -12.98
C GLY A 926 21.22 -70.70 -13.10
N ILE A 927 20.34 -71.61 -12.69
CA ILE A 927 18.89 -71.40 -12.61
C ILE A 927 18.59 -70.14 -11.79
N GLU A 928 18.10 -69.08 -12.44
CA GLU A 928 17.67 -67.86 -11.77
C GLU A 928 16.29 -68.03 -11.13
N ARG A 929 16.17 -67.53 -9.90
CA ARG A 929 14.93 -67.53 -9.12
C ARG A 929 14.64 -66.13 -8.63
N TYR A 930 13.46 -65.62 -8.97
CA TYR A 930 12.96 -64.35 -8.47
C TYR A 930 11.83 -64.61 -7.46
N ARG A 931 11.84 -63.86 -6.36
CA ARG A 931 10.93 -64.03 -5.21
C ARG A 931 10.16 -62.76 -4.94
N ASP A 932 9.34 -62.77 -3.89
CA ASP A 932 8.58 -61.63 -3.39
C ASP A 932 9.38 -60.31 -3.43
N TYR A 933 8.75 -59.23 -3.88
CA TYR A 933 9.26 -57.85 -3.88
C TYR A 933 10.49 -57.60 -4.77
N CYS A 934 10.65 -58.38 -5.84
CA CYS A 934 11.83 -58.34 -6.70
C CYS A 934 11.52 -57.87 -8.13
N TYR A 935 12.41 -57.04 -8.68
CA TYR A 935 12.41 -56.66 -10.09
C TYR A 935 12.91 -57.80 -10.99
N VAL A 936 12.20 -58.03 -12.09
CA VAL A 936 12.55 -59.00 -13.12
C VAL A 936 13.00 -58.22 -14.38
N PRO A 937 14.24 -58.40 -14.85
CA PRO A 937 14.74 -57.72 -16.04
C PRO A 937 14.04 -58.22 -17.32
N PRO A 938 14.04 -57.42 -18.40
CA PRO A 938 13.47 -57.80 -19.67
C PRO A 938 14.15 -59.05 -20.25
N ARG A 939 13.37 -60.10 -20.56
CA ARG A 939 13.83 -61.32 -21.22
C ARG A 939 12.71 -61.95 -22.05
N GLU A 940 13.09 -62.54 -23.18
CA GLU A 940 12.21 -63.27 -24.10
C GLU A 940 11.97 -64.74 -23.68
N SER A 941 12.55 -65.20 -22.57
CA SER A 941 12.45 -66.60 -22.12
C SER A 941 11.28 -66.82 -21.14
N ASP A 942 10.62 -67.97 -21.28
CA ASP A 942 9.54 -68.41 -20.39
C ASP A 942 10.04 -68.63 -18.95
N PHE A 943 9.35 -68.01 -17.98
CA PHE A 943 9.49 -68.32 -16.56
C PHE A 943 8.36 -69.24 -16.09
N THR A 944 8.70 -70.29 -15.34
CA THR A 944 7.72 -71.15 -14.67
C THR A 944 7.38 -70.61 -13.28
N VAL A 945 6.08 -70.54 -13.00
CA VAL A 945 5.55 -70.10 -11.71
C VAL A 945 5.60 -71.24 -10.69
N ASN A 946 6.42 -71.11 -9.64
CA ASN A 946 6.57 -72.09 -8.56
C ASN A 946 5.57 -71.88 -7.41
N LYS A 947 5.13 -70.64 -7.19
CA LYS A 947 4.10 -70.27 -6.21
C LYS A 947 3.15 -69.27 -6.85
N PRO A 948 1.86 -69.23 -6.45
CA PRO A 948 0.88 -68.29 -7.01
C PRO A 948 1.48 -66.89 -7.12
N LEU A 949 1.52 -66.36 -8.33
CA LEU A 949 2.26 -65.16 -8.67
C LEU A 949 1.31 -63.98 -8.85
N ILE A 950 1.64 -62.89 -8.17
CA ILE A 950 1.04 -61.57 -8.33
C ILE A 950 2.19 -60.65 -8.75
N CYS A 951 2.13 -60.14 -9.97
CA CYS A 951 3.17 -59.28 -10.52
C CYS A 951 2.59 -58.13 -11.34
N LEU A 952 3.42 -57.11 -11.55
CA LEU A 952 3.24 -56.15 -12.63
C LEU A 952 4.13 -56.55 -13.80
N VAL A 953 3.54 -56.67 -14.98
CA VAL A 953 4.27 -56.81 -16.25
C VAL A 953 4.37 -55.43 -16.90
N PHE A 954 5.54 -55.06 -17.39
CA PHE A 954 5.74 -53.75 -18.01
C PHE A 954 5.42 -53.80 -19.50
N ASP A 955 4.76 -52.76 -19.99
CA ASP A 955 4.40 -52.60 -21.40
C ASP A 955 5.48 -51.84 -22.19
N ASP A 956 6.49 -51.29 -21.50
CA ASP A 956 7.57 -50.48 -22.07
C ASP A 956 8.84 -50.58 -21.22
N ALA A 957 10.01 -50.37 -21.83
CA ALA A 957 11.30 -50.45 -21.14
C ALA A 957 11.51 -49.27 -20.18
N ILE A 958 12.27 -49.50 -19.11
CA ILE A 958 12.61 -48.44 -18.14
C ILE A 958 13.73 -47.56 -18.71
N ASP A 959 13.37 -46.35 -19.15
CA ASP A 959 14.33 -45.30 -19.54
C ASP A 959 15.04 -44.71 -18.31
N ILE A 960 16.20 -45.27 -17.96
CA ILE A 960 17.11 -44.71 -16.96
C ILE A 960 17.79 -43.48 -17.58
N ILE A 961 17.51 -42.29 -17.05
CA ILE A 961 18.32 -41.12 -17.38
C ILE A 961 19.68 -41.32 -16.70
N LYS A 962 20.75 -41.53 -17.47
CA LYS A 962 22.11 -41.38 -16.98
C LYS A 962 22.26 -39.97 -16.39
N GLN A 963 22.74 -39.90 -15.15
CA GLN A 963 23.07 -38.65 -14.43
C GLN A 963 23.96 -37.68 -15.24
N ASP A 964 24.62 -38.14 -16.30
CA ASP A 964 25.42 -37.32 -17.24
C ASP A 964 24.65 -36.16 -17.92
N ARG A 965 23.30 -36.17 -17.95
CA ARG A 965 22.52 -35.08 -18.56
C ARG A 965 22.13 -33.94 -17.61
N LEU A 966 22.32 -34.10 -16.30
CA LEU A 966 22.11 -33.02 -15.32
C LEU A 966 23.36 -32.16 -15.12
N GLU A 967 24.55 -32.68 -15.42
CA GLU A 967 25.79 -31.89 -15.45
C GLU A 967 25.92 -31.04 -16.72
N GLN A 968 25.19 -31.36 -17.80
CA GLN A 968 25.17 -30.55 -19.02
C GLN A 968 24.24 -29.31 -18.95
N PHE A 969 23.56 -29.09 -17.83
CA PHE A 969 22.71 -27.91 -17.61
C PHE A 969 23.17 -27.02 -16.44
N ASN A 970 24.40 -27.20 -15.94
CA ASN A 970 25.02 -26.21 -15.07
C ASN A 970 25.63 -25.09 -15.92
N LEU A 971 24.95 -23.95 -15.85
CA LEU A 971 25.35 -22.63 -16.33
C LEU A 971 26.60 -22.15 -15.59
N GLU A 972 27.78 -22.46 -16.12
CA GLU A 972 28.99 -21.67 -15.95
C GLU A 972 29.51 -21.39 -17.35
N ASN A 973 29.10 -20.26 -17.94
CA ASN A 973 29.81 -19.50 -19.01
C ASN A 973 28.95 -18.36 -19.56
N HIS A 974 28.45 -17.48 -18.68
CA HIS A 974 27.88 -16.20 -19.11
C HIS A 974 28.65 -14.97 -18.61
N GLU A 975 29.81 -15.15 -17.95
CA GLU A 975 30.71 -14.03 -17.62
C GLU A 975 31.89 -13.89 -18.61
N GLU A 976 32.38 -14.97 -19.25
CA GLU A 976 33.48 -14.86 -20.23
C GLU A 976 33.08 -14.17 -21.55
N ILE A 977 31.81 -14.28 -21.98
CA ILE A 977 31.35 -13.67 -23.25
C ILE A 977 31.16 -12.14 -23.14
N VAL A 978 31.04 -11.62 -21.91
CA VAL A 978 30.90 -10.17 -21.67
C VAL A 978 32.27 -9.50 -21.56
N GLU A 979 33.26 -10.13 -20.91
CA GLU A 979 34.64 -9.61 -20.88
C GLU A 979 35.35 -9.69 -22.25
N GLU A 980 35.04 -10.69 -23.08
CA GLU A 980 35.55 -10.77 -24.46
C GLU A 980 34.95 -9.70 -25.38
N ARG A 981 33.76 -9.15 -25.05
CA ARG A 981 33.16 -8.02 -25.78
C ARG A 981 33.69 -6.67 -25.33
N PHE A 982 34.03 -6.49 -24.05
CA PHE A 982 34.64 -5.24 -23.55
C PHE A 982 36.08 -5.04 -24.04
N SER A 983 36.88 -6.11 -24.10
CA SER A 983 38.27 -6.03 -24.59
C SER A 983 38.38 -5.77 -26.10
N ARG A 984 37.41 -6.22 -26.90
CA ARG A 984 37.39 -5.92 -28.36
C ARG A 984 36.97 -4.49 -28.69
N ILE A 985 36.23 -3.83 -27.81
CA ILE A 985 35.83 -2.41 -27.98
C ILE A 985 36.99 -1.46 -27.65
N GLU A 986 37.82 -1.77 -26.65
CA GLU A 986 39.04 -0.98 -26.37
C GLU A 986 40.11 -1.09 -27.46
N VAL A 987 40.23 -2.25 -28.12
CA VAL A 987 41.22 -2.46 -29.20
C VAL A 987 40.80 -1.78 -30.50
N GLN A 988 39.50 -1.67 -30.80
CA GLN A 988 39.03 -0.95 -31.99
C GLN A 988 39.14 0.57 -31.85
N HIS A 989 39.04 1.12 -30.63
CA HIS A 989 39.19 2.57 -30.41
C HIS A 989 40.66 3.06 -30.49
N GLN A 990 41.65 2.20 -30.21
CA GLN A 990 43.07 2.54 -30.38
C GLN A 990 43.60 2.43 -31.81
N GLN A 991 42.88 1.76 -32.72
CA GLN A 991 43.28 1.64 -34.14
C GLN A 991 42.71 2.74 -35.04
N GLN A 992 41.88 3.66 -34.53
CA GLN A 992 41.37 4.81 -35.28
C GLN A 992 42.09 6.14 -34.96
N GLU A 993 43.08 6.15 -34.06
CA GLU A 993 43.96 7.31 -33.80
C GLU A 993 45.41 7.16 -34.30
N PHE A 994 45.66 6.24 -35.25
CA PHE A 994 46.95 6.14 -35.97
C PHE A 994 46.81 6.19 -37.49
#